data_AF-P12659-F1
#
_entry.id   AF-P12659-F1
#
_cell.length_a   1.000
_cell.length_b   1.000
_cell.length_c   1.000
_cell.angle_alpha   90.00
_cell.angle_beta   90.00
_cell.angle_gamma   90.00
#
_symmetry.space_group_name_H-M   'P 1'
#
loop_
_entity.id
_entity.type
_entity.pdbx_description
1 polymer ?
#
loop_
_entity_poly.entity_id
_entity_poly.type
_entity_poly.pdbx_seq_one_letter_code
_entity_poly.pdbx_strand_id
1 'polypeptide(L)'
;EGNEYLVRKNVERLSLSEMNSLIHAFRRMQKDKSSDGFEAIASFHALPPLCPSPTAKHRHACCLHGMATFPHWHRLYVVQFEQALHRHGATVGVPYWDWTRPISKIPDFIASEKYSDPFTKIEVYNPFNHGHISFISEDTTTKREVSEYLFEHPVLGKQTWLFDNIALALEQTDYCDFEIQLEIVHNAIHSWIGGKEEHSLNHLHYAAYDPIFYLHHSNVDRLWVIWQELQKLRGLNAYESHCALELMKVPLKPFSFGAPYNLNDLTTKLSKPEDMFRYKDNFHYEYDILDINSMSINQIESSYIRHQKDHDRVFAGFLLSGFGSSAYATFEICIEGGECHEGSHFAVLGGSTEMPWAFDRLYKIEITDVLSDMHLAFDSAFTIKTKIVAQNGTELPASILPEATVIRIPPSKQDADIDIPLNHIRRNVESLDERDIQNLMAALTRVKKDESDHGFQTIASYHGSTLCPSPEEPKYACCLHGMPVFPHWHRVYLLHFEDSMRRHGSSVATPYWDWTQPGTKLPRLLADSDYYDAWTDNVTENPFLRGYITSEDTYTVRDVKPELFEIGGGEGSTLYQQVLLMLEQEDYCDFEVQFEVVHNSIHYLVGGHQKYAMSSLVYSSFDPIFYVHHSMVDRLWAIWQALQEHRHLPFDKAYCALEQLSFPMKPFVWESNPNLHTRAASTPQHLFDYNKLGYKYDDLEFHGMNIDQLENAIHKTQNKDRVFASFLLFGIKTSADVHLKLCKDETCEDAGVVFVLGGDNEMPWPFDRTYKMDITNVLHKMHIPLEDLYVHGSTIHLEVKIESVDGKVLDSSSLPVPSMIYVPAKEFTKEIEKEAVRGTIIRKNVNSLTPSDIKELRDAMAKVQADTSDNGYQKIASYHGIPLSCHYENGTAYACCQHGMVTFPNWHRLLTKQMEDALVAKGSHVGIPYWDWTTTFANLPVLVTEEKDNSFHHAHIDVANTDTTRSPRAQLFDDPEKGDKSFFYRQIALALEQTDFCDFEIQFEIGHNAIHSWVGGSSPYGMSTLHYTSYDPLFYLHHSNTDRIWSVWQALQKYRGLPYNTANCEINKLVKPLKPFNLDTNPNAVTKAHSTGATSFDYHKLGYDYDNLNFHGMTIPELEEHLKEIQHEDRVFAGFLLRTIGQSADVNFDVCTKDGECTFGGTFCILGGEHEMFWAFDRPFKYDITTSLKHLRLDAHDDFDIKVTIKGIDGHVLSNKYLSPPTVFLAPAKTTH
;
A
#
# COMPACT_ATOMS: atom_id res chain seq x y z
N GLU A 1 46.60 -10.02 -26.75
CA GLU A 1 46.54 -11.45 -26.42
C GLU A 1 45.21 -11.66 -25.73
N GLY A 2 44.43 -12.68 -26.10
CA GLY A 2 43.04 -12.79 -25.67
C GLY A 2 42.95 -12.75 -24.15
N ASN A 3 42.17 -11.81 -23.61
CA ASN A 3 41.85 -11.72 -22.18
C ASN A 3 41.03 -12.96 -21.81
N GLU A 4 41.70 -14.09 -21.63
CA GLU A 4 41.09 -15.31 -21.13
C GLU A 4 40.89 -15.12 -19.63
N TYR A 5 39.63 -14.99 -19.21
CA TYR A 5 39.27 -14.83 -17.81
C TYR A 5 39.67 -16.09 -17.04
N LEU A 6 40.32 -15.92 -15.89
CA LEU A 6 40.54 -17.03 -14.98
C LEU A 6 39.23 -17.36 -14.26
N VAL A 7 38.79 -18.60 -14.34
CA VAL A 7 37.57 -19.05 -13.66
C VAL A 7 37.94 -19.63 -12.30
N ARG A 8 37.45 -19.03 -11.21
CA ARG A 8 37.49 -19.57 -9.86
C ARG A 8 36.31 -20.52 -9.68
N LYS A 9 36.62 -21.80 -9.50
CA LYS A 9 35.62 -22.88 -9.36
C LYS A 9 35.49 -23.32 -7.91
N ASN A 10 34.33 -23.86 -7.55
CA ASN A 10 34.20 -24.59 -6.30
C ASN A 10 35.23 -25.75 -6.29
N VAL A 11 35.95 -25.91 -5.18
CA VAL A 11 36.97 -26.96 -5.00
C VAL A 11 36.46 -28.38 -5.31
N GLU A 12 35.17 -28.66 -5.07
CA GLU A 12 34.54 -29.96 -5.36
C GLU A 12 34.26 -30.19 -6.85
N ARG A 13 34.27 -29.12 -7.67
CA ARG A 13 33.99 -29.16 -9.11
C ARG A 13 35.25 -29.15 -9.98
N LEU A 14 36.42 -29.07 -9.37
CA LEU A 14 37.68 -29.15 -10.11
C LEU A 14 37.81 -30.52 -10.79
N SER A 15 38.11 -30.51 -12.09
CA SER A 15 38.47 -31.73 -12.80
C SER A 15 39.85 -32.22 -12.38
N LEU A 16 40.14 -33.51 -12.61
CA LEU A 16 41.46 -34.09 -12.31
C LEU A 16 42.62 -33.34 -13.00
N SER A 17 42.39 -32.78 -14.20
CA SER A 17 43.40 -31.99 -14.90
C SER A 17 43.67 -30.65 -14.23
N GLU A 18 42.63 -29.99 -13.75
CA GLU A 18 42.73 -28.70 -13.06
C GLU A 18 43.36 -28.86 -11.67
N MET A 19 42.94 -29.89 -10.91
CA MET A 19 43.59 -30.26 -9.64
C MET A 19 45.09 -30.51 -9.85
N ASN A 20 45.45 -31.26 -10.88
CA ASN A 20 46.83 -31.55 -11.20
C ASN A 20 47.63 -30.28 -11.55
N SER A 21 47.05 -29.38 -12.36
CA SER A 21 47.66 -28.11 -12.71
C SER A 21 47.91 -27.24 -11.48
N LEU A 22 46.93 -27.09 -10.59
CA LEU A 22 47.04 -26.32 -9.35
C LEU A 22 48.12 -26.88 -8.42
N ILE A 23 48.14 -28.20 -8.21
CA ILE A 23 49.13 -28.85 -7.34
C ILE A 23 50.55 -28.66 -7.87
N HIS A 24 50.78 -28.85 -9.17
CA HIS A 24 52.12 -28.67 -9.74
C HIS A 24 52.54 -27.20 -9.76
N ALA A 25 51.64 -26.27 -10.08
CA ALA A 25 51.92 -24.84 -10.05
C ALA A 25 52.28 -24.39 -8.63
N PHE A 26 51.50 -24.81 -7.64
CA PHE A 26 51.74 -24.38 -6.27
C PHE A 26 53.03 -24.97 -5.68
N ARG A 27 53.37 -26.23 -6.02
CA ARG A 27 54.68 -26.81 -5.65
C ARG A 27 55.86 -26.05 -6.25
N ARG A 28 55.72 -25.50 -7.46
CA ARG A 28 56.78 -24.65 -8.06
C ARG A 28 56.86 -23.31 -7.34
N MET A 29 55.72 -22.71 -7.03
CA MET A 29 55.63 -21.45 -6.30
C MET A 29 56.16 -21.54 -4.86
N GLN A 30 55.97 -22.67 -4.17
CA GLN A 30 56.58 -22.92 -2.85
C GLN A 30 58.11 -23.04 -2.91
N LYS A 31 58.65 -23.48 -4.06
CA LYS A 31 60.10 -23.56 -4.30
C LYS A 31 60.70 -22.24 -4.80
N ASP A 32 59.87 -21.34 -5.32
CA ASP A 32 60.32 -20.04 -5.77
C ASP A 32 60.74 -19.18 -4.57
N LYS A 33 61.97 -18.68 -4.60
CA LYS A 33 62.56 -17.81 -3.59
C LYS A 33 62.59 -16.35 -4.03
N SER A 34 61.98 -16.02 -5.16
CA SER A 34 61.72 -14.65 -5.60
C SER A 34 60.64 -13.98 -4.75
N SER A 35 60.40 -12.68 -4.97
CA SER A 35 59.29 -11.95 -4.34
C SER A 35 57.90 -12.43 -4.79
N ASP A 36 57.82 -13.24 -5.86
CA ASP A 36 56.61 -13.91 -6.33
C ASP A 36 56.43 -15.32 -5.73
N GLY A 37 57.41 -15.77 -4.93
CA GLY A 37 57.35 -17.04 -4.21
C GLY A 37 56.31 -17.06 -3.10
N PHE A 38 55.85 -18.26 -2.73
CA PHE A 38 54.77 -18.42 -1.75
C PHE A 38 55.04 -17.72 -0.41
N GLU A 39 56.22 -17.93 0.18
CA GLU A 39 56.56 -17.35 1.49
C GLU A 39 56.66 -15.83 1.45
N ALA A 40 57.12 -15.26 0.31
CA ALA A 40 57.14 -13.82 0.11
C ALA A 40 55.72 -13.26 0.02
N ILE A 41 54.81 -13.92 -0.70
CA ILE A 41 53.40 -13.52 -0.77
C ILE A 41 52.72 -13.70 0.58
N ALA A 42 52.97 -14.79 1.32
CA ALA A 42 52.44 -15.02 2.67
C ALA A 42 52.82 -13.89 3.65
N SER A 43 54.03 -13.32 3.50
CA SER A 43 54.49 -12.19 4.31
C SER A 43 53.70 -10.88 4.11
N PHE A 44 52.94 -10.76 3.02
CA PHE A 44 52.13 -9.56 2.78
C PHE A 44 51.03 -9.41 3.83
N HIS A 45 50.50 -10.50 4.36
CA HIS A 45 49.40 -10.47 5.32
C HIS A 45 49.87 -10.00 6.70
N ALA A 46 50.88 -10.67 7.28
CA ALA A 46 51.29 -10.42 8.66
C ALA A 46 52.79 -10.54 8.91
N LEU A 47 53.31 -11.70 9.32
CA LEU A 47 54.74 -11.85 9.61
C LEU A 47 55.50 -12.49 8.41
N PRO A 48 56.73 -12.04 8.11
CA PRO A 48 57.40 -10.85 8.66
C PRO A 48 56.74 -9.54 8.18
N PRO A 49 56.54 -8.55 9.06
CA PRO A 49 55.72 -7.38 8.76
C PRO A 49 56.45 -6.41 7.82
N LEU A 50 55.69 -5.88 6.85
CA LEU A 50 56.17 -4.96 5.81
C LEU A 50 55.62 -3.54 5.96
N CYS A 51 54.63 -3.31 6.81
CA CYS A 51 53.99 -2.00 6.99
C CYS A 51 54.53 -1.28 8.23
N PRO A 52 54.67 0.07 8.22
CA PRO A 52 54.26 1.00 7.17
C PRO A 52 55.21 1.04 5.97
N SER A 53 56.45 0.59 6.14
CA SER A 53 57.39 0.34 5.04
C SER A 53 58.36 -0.79 5.40
N PRO A 54 58.92 -1.52 4.41
CA PRO A 54 59.83 -2.64 4.68
C PRO A 54 61.17 -2.23 5.31
N THR A 55 61.43 -0.94 5.48
CA THR A 55 62.62 -0.39 6.16
C THR A 55 62.30 0.26 7.51
N ALA A 56 61.03 0.34 7.91
CA ALA A 56 60.63 0.94 9.17
C ALA A 56 61.15 0.12 10.37
N LYS A 57 61.46 0.81 11.47
CA LYS A 57 61.94 0.19 12.71
C LYS A 57 60.82 -0.52 13.47
N HIS A 58 59.67 0.13 13.57
CA HIS A 58 58.45 -0.44 14.15
C HIS A 58 57.52 -0.77 13.00
N ARG A 59 57.18 -2.05 12.88
CA ARG A 59 56.37 -2.58 11.81
C ARG A 59 55.14 -3.28 12.37
N HIS A 60 54.08 -3.22 11.60
CA HIS A 60 52.81 -3.88 11.85
C HIS A 60 52.49 -4.81 10.69
N ALA A 61 51.61 -5.77 10.93
CA ALA A 61 50.98 -6.53 9.85
C ALA A 61 50.33 -5.55 8.85
N CYS A 62 50.35 -5.88 7.56
CA CYS A 62 49.75 -5.00 6.54
C CYS A 62 48.25 -5.26 6.33
N CYS A 63 47.69 -6.27 6.99
CA CYS A 63 46.28 -6.61 6.88
C CYS A 63 45.39 -5.51 7.51
N LEU A 64 44.35 -5.12 6.78
CA LEU A 64 43.38 -4.10 7.19
C LEU A 64 42.11 -4.77 7.73
N HIS A 65 42.19 -5.38 8.91
CA HIS A 65 41.04 -5.87 9.65
C HIS A 65 40.29 -4.74 10.37
N GLY A 66 39.00 -4.94 10.61
CA GLY A 66 38.14 -4.03 11.34
C GLY A 66 37.89 -2.71 10.63
N MET A 67 37.93 -2.71 9.30
CA MET A 67 37.85 -1.50 8.47
C MET A 67 37.14 -1.82 7.16
N ALA A 68 36.34 -0.89 6.64
CA ALA A 68 35.63 -1.01 5.37
C ALA A 68 36.47 -1.45 4.14
N THR A 69 37.80 -1.30 4.19
CA THR A 69 38.72 -1.74 3.13
C THR A 69 39.20 -3.19 3.28
N PHE A 70 38.71 -3.93 4.28
CA PHE A 70 39.00 -5.35 4.51
C PHE A 70 38.71 -6.23 3.29
N PRO A 71 37.52 -6.19 2.66
CA PRO A 71 37.24 -7.03 1.49
C PRO A 71 38.12 -6.68 0.29
N HIS A 72 38.44 -5.39 0.14
CA HIS A 72 39.30 -4.88 -0.92
C HIS A 72 40.72 -5.43 -0.80
N TRP A 73 41.32 -5.32 0.39
CA TRP A 73 42.67 -5.82 0.65
C TRP A 73 42.77 -7.30 0.36
N HIS A 74 41.81 -8.09 0.84
CA HIS A 74 41.80 -9.53 0.64
C HIS A 74 41.49 -9.96 -0.79
N ARG A 75 40.59 -9.26 -1.51
CA ARG A 75 40.39 -9.48 -2.95
C ARG A 75 41.69 -9.30 -3.72
N LEU A 76 42.39 -8.19 -3.49
CA LEU A 76 43.67 -7.94 -4.16
C LEU A 76 44.74 -8.97 -3.75
N TYR A 77 44.68 -9.46 -2.52
CA TYR A 77 45.59 -10.49 -2.03
C TYR A 77 45.36 -11.85 -2.69
N VAL A 78 44.11 -12.27 -2.89
CA VAL A 78 43.78 -13.47 -3.66
C VAL A 78 44.22 -13.31 -5.11
N VAL A 79 44.02 -12.13 -5.73
CA VAL A 79 44.52 -11.85 -7.08
C VAL A 79 46.06 -11.93 -7.15
N GLN A 80 46.77 -11.45 -6.13
CA GLN A 80 48.24 -11.56 -6.06
C GLN A 80 48.69 -13.03 -6.08
N PHE A 81 48.06 -13.88 -5.27
CA PHE A 81 48.33 -15.31 -5.22
C PHE A 81 47.91 -16.02 -6.50
N GLU A 82 46.76 -15.68 -7.07
CA GLU A 82 46.21 -16.22 -8.31
C GLU A 82 47.14 -15.96 -9.50
N GLN A 83 47.62 -14.72 -9.64
CA GLN A 83 48.54 -14.34 -10.70
C GLN A 83 49.89 -15.05 -10.56
N ALA A 84 50.39 -15.24 -9.33
CA ALA A 84 51.60 -16.02 -9.08
C ALA A 84 51.40 -17.51 -9.43
N LEU A 85 50.28 -18.13 -9.04
CA LEU A 85 49.94 -19.50 -9.44
C LEU A 85 49.87 -19.64 -10.96
N HIS A 86 49.21 -18.70 -11.64
CA HIS A 86 49.11 -18.70 -13.09
C HIS A 86 50.49 -18.63 -13.77
N ARG A 87 51.38 -17.74 -13.30
CA ARG A 87 52.79 -17.68 -13.76
C ARG A 87 53.56 -18.98 -13.54
N HIS A 88 53.20 -19.76 -12.52
CA HIS A 88 53.79 -21.08 -12.24
C HIS A 88 53.12 -22.26 -12.99
N GLY A 89 52.06 -22.00 -13.76
CA GLY A 89 51.43 -22.96 -14.67
C GLY A 89 50.02 -23.42 -14.26
N ALA A 90 49.33 -22.68 -13.37
CA ALA A 90 47.93 -22.95 -13.07
C ALA A 90 47.03 -22.55 -14.26
N THR A 91 46.15 -23.45 -14.68
CA THR A 91 45.22 -23.23 -15.81
C THR A 91 43.89 -22.62 -15.41
N VAL A 92 43.60 -22.54 -14.12
CA VAL A 92 42.35 -22.01 -13.55
C VAL A 92 42.66 -21.01 -12.44
N GLY A 93 41.66 -20.21 -12.06
CA GLY A 93 41.77 -19.30 -10.92
C GLY A 93 41.85 -20.04 -9.59
N VAL A 94 42.06 -19.28 -8.51
CA VAL A 94 42.10 -19.85 -7.15
C VAL A 94 40.74 -20.44 -6.81
N PRO A 95 40.63 -21.75 -6.55
CA PRO A 95 39.35 -22.37 -6.25
C PRO A 95 38.79 -21.80 -4.94
N TYR A 96 37.47 -21.76 -4.82
CA TYR A 96 36.81 -21.37 -3.58
C TYR A 96 36.26 -22.60 -2.85
N TRP A 97 36.31 -22.55 -1.52
CA TRP A 97 35.67 -23.54 -0.66
C TRP A 97 34.36 -22.97 -0.13
N ASP A 98 33.25 -23.48 -0.65
CA ASP A 98 31.90 -23.00 -0.31
C ASP A 98 31.42 -23.58 1.02
N TRP A 99 31.83 -22.94 2.11
CA TRP A 99 31.44 -23.30 3.47
C TRP A 99 30.03 -22.84 3.84
N THR A 100 29.29 -22.12 2.97
CA THR A 100 27.87 -21.80 3.28
C THR A 100 26.98 -23.04 3.18
N ARG A 101 27.44 -24.07 2.46
CA ARG A 101 26.77 -25.36 2.33
C ARG A 101 27.09 -26.23 3.54
N PRO A 102 26.13 -27.01 4.07
CA PRO A 102 26.41 -28.01 5.09
C PRO A 102 27.44 -29.02 4.57
N ILE A 103 28.53 -29.21 5.33
CA ILE A 103 29.61 -30.13 4.99
C ILE A 103 29.82 -31.14 6.12
N SER A 104 30.29 -32.33 5.77
CA SER A 104 30.60 -33.41 6.73
C SER A 104 32.09 -33.67 6.90
N LYS A 105 32.93 -33.12 5.99
CA LYS A 105 34.38 -33.20 6.03
C LYS A 105 35.00 -32.05 5.24
N ILE A 106 36.26 -31.74 5.54
CA ILE A 106 37.05 -30.82 4.71
C ILE A 106 37.33 -31.50 3.36
N PRO A 107 37.23 -30.78 2.22
CA PRO A 107 37.49 -31.35 0.90
C PRO A 107 38.84 -32.08 0.80
N ASP A 108 38.82 -33.28 0.19
CA ASP A 108 40.00 -34.16 0.12
C ASP A 108 41.20 -33.51 -0.59
N PHE A 109 40.94 -32.56 -1.51
CA PHE A 109 41.95 -31.73 -2.19
C PHE A 109 42.85 -30.96 -1.19
N ILE A 110 42.32 -30.61 -0.02
CA ILE A 110 42.99 -29.81 1.00
C ILE A 110 43.37 -30.69 2.21
N ALA A 111 42.53 -31.67 2.54
CA ALA A 111 42.72 -32.53 3.70
C ALA A 111 43.79 -33.62 3.49
N SER A 112 43.98 -34.12 2.26
CA SER A 112 44.91 -35.23 1.99
C SER A 112 46.36 -34.78 2.09
N GLU A 113 47.18 -35.46 2.90
CA GLU A 113 48.61 -35.18 3.05
C GLU A 113 49.41 -35.49 1.77
N LYS A 114 48.97 -36.52 1.04
CA LYS A 114 49.60 -36.96 -0.22
C LYS A 114 48.63 -36.79 -1.38
N TYR A 115 49.20 -36.47 -2.54
CA TYR A 115 48.52 -36.43 -3.81
C TYR A 115 49.15 -37.46 -4.76
N SER A 116 48.33 -38.32 -5.35
CA SER A 116 48.75 -39.23 -6.40
C SER A 116 48.42 -38.61 -7.76
N ASP A 117 49.44 -38.20 -8.49
CA ASP A 117 49.24 -37.60 -9.83
C ASP A 117 48.57 -38.64 -10.75
N PRO A 118 47.36 -38.38 -11.27
CA PRO A 118 46.60 -39.36 -12.02
C PRO A 118 47.26 -39.69 -13.37
N PHE A 119 48.10 -38.80 -13.91
CA PHE A 119 48.79 -38.92 -15.19
C PHE A 119 50.16 -39.58 -15.08
N THR A 120 50.91 -39.33 -14.00
CA THR A 120 52.25 -39.90 -13.79
C THR A 120 52.30 -41.06 -12.79
N LYS A 121 51.24 -41.23 -11.98
CA LYS A 121 51.14 -42.19 -10.86
C LYS A 121 52.18 -42.00 -9.75
N ILE A 122 52.84 -40.85 -9.73
CA ILE A 122 53.81 -40.52 -8.69
C ILE A 122 53.05 -39.92 -7.51
N GLU A 123 53.20 -40.52 -6.33
CA GLU A 123 52.72 -39.94 -5.09
C GLU A 123 53.69 -38.88 -4.58
N VAL A 124 53.15 -37.72 -4.29
CA VAL A 124 53.89 -36.56 -3.82
C VAL A 124 53.18 -35.93 -2.64
N TYR A 125 53.89 -35.15 -1.85
CA TYR A 125 53.27 -34.32 -0.83
C TYR A 125 52.29 -33.33 -1.49
N ASN A 126 51.10 -33.17 -0.89
CA ASN A 126 50.09 -32.24 -1.35
C ASN A 126 50.41 -30.82 -0.83
N PRO A 127 50.79 -29.86 -1.70
CA PRO A 127 51.17 -28.52 -1.29
C PRO A 127 50.04 -27.75 -0.60
N PHE A 128 48.77 -28.15 -0.76
CA PHE A 128 47.61 -27.51 -0.14
C PHE A 128 47.30 -28.02 1.28
N ASN A 129 47.97 -29.09 1.74
CA ASN A 129 47.72 -29.68 3.05
C ASN A 129 48.24 -28.83 4.22
N HIS A 130 49.43 -28.26 4.08
CA HIS A 130 50.03 -27.32 5.02
C HIS A 130 51.08 -26.46 4.30
N GLY A 131 51.50 -25.36 4.91
CA GLY A 131 52.62 -24.55 4.41
C GLY A 131 53.80 -24.56 5.36
N HIS A 132 54.99 -24.29 4.83
CA HIS A 132 56.21 -24.13 5.61
C HIS A 132 56.39 -22.65 6.00
N ILE A 133 57.00 -22.43 7.17
CA ILE A 133 57.30 -21.09 7.70
C ILE A 133 58.81 -20.96 7.90
N SER A 134 59.56 -20.82 6.80
CA SER A 134 61.03 -20.94 6.85
C SER A 134 61.73 -19.86 7.66
N PHE A 135 61.08 -18.72 7.93
CA PHE A 135 61.68 -17.64 8.72
C PHE A 135 61.75 -17.94 10.21
N ILE A 136 60.97 -18.94 10.70
CA ILE A 136 61.05 -19.47 12.06
C ILE A 136 62.04 -20.64 12.09
N SER A 137 61.76 -21.66 11.28
CA SER A 137 62.60 -22.84 11.06
C SER A 137 62.16 -23.50 9.76
N GLU A 138 63.07 -24.15 9.03
CA GLU A 138 62.74 -24.89 7.81
C GLU A 138 61.73 -26.03 8.07
N ASP A 139 61.69 -26.56 9.31
CA ASP A 139 60.79 -27.65 9.72
C ASP A 139 59.42 -27.18 10.26
N THR A 140 59.22 -25.87 10.44
CA THR A 140 57.96 -25.36 11.00
C THR A 140 56.88 -25.36 9.92
N THR A 141 55.80 -26.12 10.16
CA THR A 141 54.63 -26.19 9.28
C THR A 141 53.40 -25.60 9.93
N THR A 142 52.44 -25.16 9.12
CA THR A 142 51.11 -24.80 9.62
C THR A 142 50.37 -26.03 10.13
N LYS A 143 49.47 -25.81 11.09
CA LYS A 143 48.63 -26.84 11.70
C LYS A 143 47.18 -26.37 11.75
N ARG A 144 46.27 -27.34 11.82
CA ARG A 144 44.82 -27.14 11.85
C ARG A 144 44.23 -28.02 12.95
N GLU A 145 43.35 -27.45 13.77
CA GLU A 145 42.56 -28.15 14.79
C GLU A 145 41.09 -27.80 14.53
N VAL A 146 40.38 -28.72 13.86
CA VAL A 146 39.07 -28.45 13.28
C VAL A 146 37.97 -28.58 14.32
N SER A 147 37.16 -27.54 14.47
CA SER A 147 36.00 -27.50 15.36
C SER A 147 34.80 -28.26 14.80
N GLU A 148 33.99 -28.85 15.68
CA GLU A 148 32.74 -29.51 15.32
C GLU A 148 31.68 -28.54 14.77
N TYR A 149 31.75 -27.24 15.14
CA TYR A 149 30.84 -26.20 14.62
C TYR A 149 30.86 -26.09 13.09
N LEU A 150 31.98 -26.41 12.44
CA LEU A 150 32.10 -26.40 10.98
C LEU A 150 31.19 -27.44 10.29
N PHE A 151 30.79 -28.49 11.01
CA PHE A 151 30.02 -29.61 10.48
C PHE A 151 28.54 -29.57 10.93
N GLU A 152 28.04 -28.41 11.35
CA GLU A 152 26.64 -28.20 11.66
C GLU A 152 25.75 -28.51 10.44
N HIS A 153 24.65 -29.22 10.68
CA HIS A 153 23.65 -29.53 9.66
C HIS A 153 22.30 -28.89 10.04
N PRO A 154 21.53 -28.36 9.07
CA PRO A 154 20.21 -27.81 9.34
C PRO A 154 19.29 -28.85 10.01
N VAL A 155 18.52 -28.40 11.01
CA VAL A 155 17.45 -29.18 11.64
C VAL A 155 16.09 -28.58 11.26
N LEU A 156 14.99 -29.29 11.52
CA LEU A 156 13.66 -28.78 11.15
C LEU A 156 13.43 -27.39 11.78
N GLY A 157 13.22 -26.38 10.93
CA GLY A 157 12.97 -25.00 11.34
C GLY A 157 14.19 -24.14 11.62
N LYS A 158 15.42 -24.69 11.64
CA LYS A 158 16.65 -23.92 11.89
C LYS A 158 17.69 -24.16 10.79
N GLN A 159 18.35 -23.10 10.33
CA GLN A 159 19.49 -23.20 9.42
C GLN A 159 20.80 -23.27 10.21
N THR A 160 21.92 -23.46 9.50
CA THR A 160 23.25 -23.44 10.12
C THR A 160 23.67 -22.02 10.46
N TRP A 161 24.49 -21.85 11.49
CA TRP A 161 25.05 -20.56 11.90
C TRP A 161 25.70 -19.79 10.74
N LEU A 162 26.46 -20.48 9.88
CA LEU A 162 27.14 -19.85 8.73
C LEU A 162 26.16 -19.27 7.71
N PHE A 163 25.06 -19.99 7.44
CA PHE A 163 24.06 -19.54 6.49
C PHE A 163 23.29 -18.32 7.00
N ASP A 164 22.81 -18.36 8.25
CA ASP A 164 22.03 -17.26 8.81
C ASP A 164 22.83 -15.96 8.90
N ASN A 165 24.09 -16.04 9.35
CA ASN A 165 24.93 -14.85 9.44
C ASN A 165 25.35 -14.32 8.05
N ILE A 166 25.56 -15.17 7.04
CA ILE A 166 25.81 -14.71 5.66
C ILE A 166 24.56 -14.10 5.05
N ALA A 167 23.39 -14.69 5.25
CA ALA A 167 22.16 -14.11 4.76
C ALA A 167 21.90 -12.73 5.42
N LEU A 168 22.17 -12.59 6.72
CA LEU A 168 22.12 -11.31 7.42
C LEU A 168 23.14 -10.29 6.90
N ALA A 169 24.34 -10.71 6.49
CA ALA A 169 25.30 -9.84 5.82
C ALA A 169 24.74 -9.35 4.47
N LEU A 170 24.21 -10.25 3.65
CA LEU A 170 23.66 -9.96 2.33
C LEU A 170 22.38 -9.13 2.35
N GLU A 171 21.65 -9.19 3.46
CA GLU A 171 20.50 -8.34 3.76
C GLU A 171 20.85 -6.85 3.81
N GLN A 172 22.08 -6.51 4.21
CA GLN A 172 22.50 -5.12 4.38
C GLN A 172 22.61 -4.40 3.03
N THR A 173 22.03 -3.21 2.93
CA THR A 173 22.09 -2.36 1.74
C THR A 173 23.30 -1.43 1.75
N ASP A 174 23.70 -0.94 2.93
CA ASP A 174 24.91 -0.14 3.09
C ASP A 174 26.17 -1.03 3.10
N TYR A 175 27.21 -0.58 2.38
CA TYR A 175 28.45 -1.34 2.22
C TYR A 175 29.18 -1.59 3.55
N CYS A 176 29.23 -0.61 4.46
CA CYS A 176 29.93 -0.79 5.73
C CYS A 176 29.13 -1.69 6.69
N ASP A 177 27.80 -1.71 6.61
CA ASP A 177 26.98 -2.66 7.39
C ASP A 177 27.21 -4.08 6.88
N PHE A 178 27.26 -4.27 5.56
CA PHE A 178 27.61 -5.54 4.93
C PHE A 178 29.00 -6.02 5.36
N GLU A 179 29.99 -5.13 5.32
CA GLU A 179 31.39 -5.46 5.58
C GLU A 179 31.62 -5.98 7.01
N ILE A 180 31.04 -5.32 8.03
CA ILE A 180 31.15 -5.75 9.43
C ILE A 180 30.59 -7.16 9.63
N GLN A 181 29.41 -7.42 9.07
CA GLN A 181 28.78 -8.74 9.16
C GLN A 181 29.63 -9.79 8.42
N LEU A 182 30.14 -9.47 7.23
CA LEU A 182 30.98 -10.36 6.44
C LEU A 182 32.29 -10.71 7.15
N GLU A 183 33.00 -9.71 7.70
CA GLU A 183 34.30 -9.89 8.35
C GLU A 183 34.20 -10.83 9.56
N ILE A 184 33.15 -10.68 10.38
CA ILE A 184 32.96 -11.54 11.56
C ILE A 184 32.63 -12.99 11.17
N VAL A 185 31.82 -13.21 10.13
CA VAL A 185 31.57 -14.58 9.65
C VAL A 185 32.82 -15.20 9.05
N HIS A 186 33.61 -14.42 8.32
CA HIS A 186 34.94 -14.82 7.86
C HIS A 186 35.83 -15.31 9.02
N ASN A 187 35.85 -14.58 10.14
CA ASN A 187 36.66 -14.91 11.31
C ASN A 187 36.29 -16.26 11.95
N ALA A 188 35.04 -16.71 11.81
CA ALA A 188 34.61 -18.00 12.33
C ALA A 188 35.39 -19.16 11.69
N ILE A 189 35.62 -19.14 10.37
CA ILE A 189 36.38 -20.17 9.67
C ILE A 189 37.85 -20.18 10.10
N HIS A 190 38.43 -19.00 10.31
CA HIS A 190 39.77 -18.87 10.87
C HIS A 190 39.89 -19.57 12.23
N SER A 191 38.92 -19.31 13.11
CA SER A 191 38.86 -19.90 14.44
C SER A 191 38.64 -21.42 14.38
N TRP A 192 37.65 -21.86 13.61
CA TRP A 192 37.23 -23.25 13.55
C TRP A 192 38.21 -24.17 12.84
N ILE A 193 39.05 -23.66 11.93
CA ILE A 193 40.11 -24.46 11.30
C ILE A 193 41.42 -24.39 12.10
N GLY A 194 41.74 -23.24 12.68
CA GLY A 194 43.01 -23.06 13.38
C GLY A 194 43.02 -23.61 14.80
N GLY A 195 41.88 -23.56 15.51
CA GLY A 195 41.75 -23.98 16.89
C GLY A 195 42.78 -23.31 17.81
N LYS A 196 43.43 -24.08 18.68
CA LYS A 196 44.39 -23.57 19.68
C LYS A 196 45.83 -23.56 19.19
N GLU A 197 46.10 -24.06 17.99
CA GLU A 197 47.45 -24.16 17.43
C GLU A 197 48.02 -22.76 17.11
N GLU A 198 49.27 -22.52 17.50
CA GLU A 198 49.94 -21.22 17.32
C GLU A 198 50.14 -20.88 15.84
N HIS A 199 50.73 -21.81 15.07
CA HIS A 199 51.00 -21.66 13.63
C HIS A 199 49.80 -22.10 12.80
N SER A 200 48.67 -21.40 12.92
CA SER A 200 47.40 -21.79 12.31
C SER A 200 46.63 -20.63 11.71
N LEU A 201 45.46 -20.93 11.13
CA LEU A 201 44.51 -19.92 10.64
C LEU A 201 43.98 -19.01 11.77
N ASN A 202 43.89 -19.51 13.00
CA ASN A 202 43.35 -18.75 14.13
C ASN A 202 44.39 -17.76 14.70
N HIS A 203 45.54 -17.61 14.06
CA HIS A 203 46.57 -16.65 14.45
C HIS A 203 46.91 -15.74 13.26
N LEU A 204 46.65 -14.43 13.39
CA LEU A 204 46.85 -13.43 12.34
C LEU A 204 48.23 -13.56 11.66
N HIS A 205 49.27 -13.74 12.48
CA HIS A 205 50.66 -13.81 12.04
C HIS A 205 50.97 -14.91 11.03
N TYR A 206 50.29 -16.04 11.13
CA TYR A 206 50.66 -17.27 10.43
C TYR A 206 49.59 -17.77 9.47
N ALA A 207 48.37 -17.24 9.55
CA ALA A 207 47.22 -17.69 8.77
C ALA A 207 47.51 -17.80 7.26
N ALA A 208 48.18 -16.80 6.66
CA ALA A 208 48.48 -16.76 5.22
C ALA A 208 49.51 -17.80 4.75
N TYR A 209 50.25 -18.43 5.68
CA TYR A 209 51.15 -19.54 5.34
C TYR A 209 50.38 -20.84 5.14
N ASP A 210 49.14 -20.94 5.61
CA ASP A 210 48.33 -22.13 5.39
C ASP A 210 47.59 -21.99 4.04
N PRO A 211 47.75 -22.92 3.09
CA PRO A 211 47.13 -22.83 1.77
C PRO A 211 45.60 -22.73 1.77
N ILE A 212 44.90 -23.25 2.79
CA ILE A 212 43.43 -23.15 2.87
C ILE A 212 42.96 -21.70 3.01
N PHE A 213 43.83 -20.81 3.50
CA PHE A 213 43.59 -19.36 3.57
C PHE A 213 43.08 -18.81 2.23
N TYR A 214 43.75 -19.15 1.12
CA TYR A 214 43.42 -18.61 -0.20
C TYR A 214 42.11 -19.17 -0.74
N LEU A 215 41.76 -20.41 -0.41
CA LEU A 215 40.49 -21.03 -0.80
C LEU A 215 39.32 -20.45 0.00
N HIS A 216 39.53 -20.18 1.29
CA HIS A 216 38.57 -19.49 2.15
C HIS A 216 38.31 -18.06 1.65
N HIS A 217 39.36 -17.28 1.39
CA HIS A 217 39.24 -15.91 0.90
C HIS A 217 38.71 -15.81 -0.53
N SER A 218 38.95 -16.83 -1.37
CA SER A 218 38.29 -16.93 -2.67
C SER A 218 36.77 -17.05 -2.52
N ASN A 219 36.26 -17.71 -1.47
CA ASN A 219 34.82 -17.75 -1.17
C ASN A 219 34.33 -16.44 -0.53
N VAL A 220 35.12 -15.81 0.33
CA VAL A 220 34.76 -14.49 0.92
C VAL A 220 34.61 -13.44 -0.17
N ASP A 221 35.53 -13.43 -1.13
CA ASP A 221 35.46 -12.57 -2.31
C ASP A 221 34.23 -12.92 -3.18
N ARG A 222 33.90 -14.20 -3.32
CA ARG A 222 32.68 -14.66 -4.01
C ARG A 222 31.41 -14.12 -3.34
N LEU A 223 31.33 -14.17 -2.01
CA LEU A 223 30.20 -13.64 -1.25
C LEU A 223 30.05 -12.12 -1.43
N TRP A 224 31.17 -11.39 -1.51
CA TRP A 224 31.13 -9.97 -1.86
C TRP A 224 30.63 -9.74 -3.29
N VAL A 225 31.04 -10.55 -4.27
CA VAL A 225 30.46 -10.50 -5.63
C VAL A 225 28.94 -10.77 -5.62
N ILE A 226 28.47 -11.74 -4.83
CA ILE A 226 27.02 -12.01 -4.68
C ILE A 226 26.30 -10.79 -4.11
N TRP A 227 26.88 -10.13 -3.10
CA TRP A 227 26.33 -8.86 -2.58
C TRP A 227 26.28 -7.77 -3.65
N GLN A 228 27.33 -7.63 -4.48
CA GLN A 228 27.33 -6.67 -5.59
C GLN A 228 26.18 -6.95 -6.59
N GLU A 229 25.92 -8.21 -6.93
CA GLU A 229 24.78 -8.55 -7.80
C GLU A 229 23.43 -8.30 -7.12
N LEU A 230 23.30 -8.53 -5.81
CA LEU A 230 22.10 -8.14 -5.05
C LEU A 230 21.88 -6.62 -5.07
N GLN A 231 22.94 -5.80 -4.93
CA GLN A 231 22.80 -4.34 -5.02
C GLN A 231 22.30 -3.91 -6.40
N LYS A 232 22.77 -4.53 -7.49
CA LYS A 232 22.24 -4.28 -8.84
C LYS A 232 20.75 -4.64 -8.93
N LEU A 233 20.36 -5.80 -8.39
CA LEU A 233 18.96 -6.24 -8.36
C LEU A 233 18.06 -5.26 -7.60
N ARG A 234 18.59 -4.67 -6.51
CA ARG A 234 17.91 -3.64 -5.69
C ARG A 234 17.90 -2.25 -6.34
N GLY A 235 18.55 -2.05 -7.49
CA GLY A 235 18.68 -0.74 -8.14
C GLY A 235 19.71 0.19 -7.47
N LEU A 236 20.58 -0.35 -6.62
CA LEU A 236 21.64 0.38 -5.90
C LEU A 236 23.00 0.24 -6.62
N ASN A 237 23.92 1.18 -6.35
CA ASN A 237 25.24 1.15 -6.99
C ASN A 237 26.14 0.08 -6.37
N ALA A 238 26.34 -1.02 -7.08
CA ALA A 238 27.18 -2.14 -6.66
C ALA A 238 28.71 -1.88 -6.73
N TYR A 239 29.11 -0.76 -7.33
CA TYR A 239 30.51 -0.46 -7.63
C TYR A 239 31.05 0.79 -6.90
N GLU A 240 30.28 1.30 -5.93
CA GLU A 240 30.67 2.43 -5.10
C GLU A 240 30.38 2.10 -3.64
N SER A 241 31.09 2.79 -2.75
CA SER A 241 30.77 2.80 -1.33
C SER A 241 30.32 4.20 -0.94
N HIS A 242 29.18 4.31 -0.27
CA HIS A 242 28.70 5.59 0.27
C HIS A 242 29.29 5.91 1.66
N CYS A 243 30.01 4.95 2.25
CA CYS A 243 30.72 5.07 3.52
C CYS A 243 32.25 4.98 3.28
N ALA A 244 33.05 5.37 4.28
CA ALA A 244 34.51 5.21 4.23
C ALA A 244 35.21 5.76 2.96
N LEU A 245 34.63 6.79 2.31
CA LEU A 245 35.12 7.36 1.04
C LEU A 245 36.58 7.79 1.09
N GLU A 246 37.04 8.25 2.24
CA GLU A 246 38.44 8.63 2.46
C GLU A 246 39.38 7.42 2.38
N LEU A 247 38.98 6.28 2.97
CA LEU A 247 39.75 5.04 2.94
C LEU A 247 39.82 4.46 1.52
N MET A 248 38.75 4.62 0.73
CA MET A 248 38.68 4.08 -0.65
C MET A 248 39.74 4.68 -1.60
N LYS A 249 40.30 5.83 -1.26
CA LYS A 249 41.33 6.53 -2.07
C LYS A 249 42.76 6.20 -1.67
N VAL A 250 42.97 5.53 -0.53
CA VAL A 250 44.30 5.24 0.01
C VAL A 250 44.84 3.94 -0.61
N PRO A 251 46.00 3.96 -1.30
CA PRO A 251 46.58 2.74 -1.86
C PRO A 251 46.94 1.70 -0.78
N LEU A 252 46.49 0.47 -1.01
CA LEU A 252 46.70 -0.67 -0.13
C LEU A 252 48.15 -1.13 -0.15
N LYS A 253 48.67 -1.48 1.01
CA LYS A 253 50.06 -1.93 1.20
C LYS A 253 50.06 -3.43 1.52
N PRO A 254 51.08 -4.19 1.11
CA PRO A 254 52.30 -3.74 0.41
C PRO A 254 52.15 -3.66 -1.12
N PHE A 255 50.95 -3.85 -1.68
CA PHE A 255 50.71 -3.85 -3.13
C PHE A 255 51.22 -2.58 -3.84
N SER A 256 51.05 -1.43 -3.17
CA SER A 256 51.52 -0.12 -3.63
C SER A 256 53.04 0.10 -3.55
N PHE A 257 53.83 -0.78 -2.92
CA PHE A 257 55.29 -0.61 -2.82
C PHE A 257 56.02 -0.84 -4.14
N GLY A 258 55.42 -1.59 -5.08
CA GLY A 258 56.06 -1.97 -6.35
C GLY A 258 57.34 -2.79 -6.15
N ALA A 259 58.12 -2.93 -7.23
CA ALA A 259 59.38 -3.67 -7.19
C ALA A 259 60.40 -2.99 -6.25
N PRO A 260 61.19 -3.75 -5.45
CA PRO A 260 61.38 -5.20 -5.53
C PRO A 260 60.41 -6.03 -4.68
N TYR A 261 59.50 -5.41 -3.92
CA TYR A 261 58.65 -6.10 -2.96
C TYR A 261 57.40 -6.72 -3.60
N ASN A 262 56.78 -6.00 -4.53
CA ASN A 262 55.69 -6.50 -5.36
C ASN A 262 56.11 -6.44 -6.83
N LEU A 263 56.27 -7.60 -7.47
CA LEU A 263 56.63 -7.71 -8.89
C LEU A 263 55.39 -7.69 -9.81
N ASN A 264 54.19 -7.63 -9.23
CA ASN A 264 52.94 -7.68 -9.98
C ASN A 264 52.45 -6.26 -10.31
N ASP A 265 52.75 -5.81 -11.53
CA ASP A 265 52.36 -4.48 -12.02
C ASP A 265 50.85 -4.23 -11.94
N LEU A 266 50.03 -5.27 -12.11
CA LEU A 266 48.56 -5.17 -12.04
C LEU A 266 48.11 -4.75 -10.65
N THR A 267 48.59 -5.43 -9.59
CA THR A 267 48.18 -5.15 -8.21
C THR A 267 48.82 -3.86 -7.68
N THR A 268 49.96 -3.44 -8.22
CA THR A 268 50.52 -2.12 -7.93
C THR A 268 49.68 -1.00 -8.54
N LYS A 269 49.29 -1.12 -9.81
CA LYS A 269 48.48 -0.11 -10.52
C LYS A 269 47.08 0.04 -9.91
N LEU A 270 46.46 -1.09 -9.56
CA LEU A 270 45.09 -1.16 -9.02
C LEU A 270 45.11 -1.31 -7.49
N SER A 271 46.07 -0.67 -6.82
CA SER A 271 46.24 -0.78 -5.38
C SER A 271 45.22 0.05 -4.58
N LYS A 272 44.44 0.91 -5.23
CA LYS A 272 43.40 1.68 -4.55
C LYS A 272 42.11 0.85 -4.42
N PRO A 273 41.44 0.87 -3.26
CA PRO A 273 40.17 0.15 -3.07
C PRO A 273 39.10 0.53 -4.09
N GLU A 274 38.96 1.81 -4.46
CA GLU A 274 37.96 2.26 -5.46
C GLU A 274 38.03 1.50 -6.81
N ASP A 275 39.22 1.03 -7.19
CA ASP A 275 39.41 0.27 -8.43
C ASP A 275 38.96 -1.20 -8.30
N MET A 276 38.82 -1.75 -7.10
CA MET A 276 38.62 -3.20 -6.91
C MET A 276 37.16 -3.65 -6.99
N PHE A 277 36.22 -2.70 -6.93
CA PHE A 277 34.80 -2.97 -7.12
C PHE A 277 34.53 -3.64 -8.48
N ARG A 278 35.20 -3.18 -9.54
CA ARG A 278 35.05 -3.70 -10.92
C ARG A 278 36.01 -4.87 -11.19
N TYR A 279 35.83 -5.95 -10.44
CA TYR A 279 36.76 -7.08 -10.44
C TYR A 279 36.93 -7.75 -11.82
N LYS A 280 35.86 -7.90 -12.61
CA LYS A 280 35.93 -8.48 -13.96
C LYS A 280 36.76 -7.61 -14.91
N ASP A 281 36.50 -6.30 -14.90
CA ASP A 281 37.16 -5.35 -15.80
C ASP A 281 38.64 -5.19 -15.47
N ASN A 282 38.96 -5.17 -14.18
CA ASN A 282 40.29 -4.80 -13.68
C ASN A 282 41.20 -6.00 -13.38
N PHE A 283 40.69 -7.16 -12.97
CA PHE A 283 41.49 -8.33 -12.58
C PHE A 283 41.29 -9.57 -13.44
N HIS A 284 40.34 -9.54 -14.38
CA HIS A 284 40.13 -10.61 -15.38
C HIS A 284 39.90 -12.00 -14.77
N TYR A 285 39.11 -12.09 -13.69
CA TYR A 285 38.60 -13.37 -13.17
C TYR A 285 37.07 -13.36 -13.05
N GLU A 286 36.49 -14.56 -13.01
CA GLU A 286 35.08 -14.79 -12.73
C GLU A 286 34.86 -16.03 -11.86
N TYR A 287 33.64 -16.18 -11.34
CA TYR A 287 33.21 -17.37 -10.60
C TYR A 287 32.32 -18.24 -11.49
N ASP A 288 32.42 -19.56 -11.36
CA ASP A 288 31.57 -20.48 -12.13
C ASP A 288 30.08 -20.36 -11.77
N ILE A 289 29.76 -20.24 -10.47
CA ILE A 289 28.38 -20.03 -10.00
C ILE A 289 28.32 -19.02 -8.85
N LEU A 290 27.38 -18.07 -8.97
CA LEU A 290 26.97 -17.12 -7.93
C LEU A 290 25.62 -17.57 -7.33
N ASP A 291 25.68 -18.51 -6.39
CA ASP A 291 24.54 -19.05 -5.65
C ASP A 291 24.88 -19.18 -4.16
N ILE A 292 23.86 -19.26 -3.30
CA ILE A 292 24.07 -19.62 -1.89
C ILE A 292 23.10 -20.73 -1.56
N ASN A 293 23.63 -21.87 -1.12
CA ASN A 293 22.84 -23.09 -0.90
C ASN A 293 21.93 -23.46 -2.08
N SER A 294 22.42 -23.25 -3.30
CA SER A 294 21.73 -23.48 -4.57
C SER A 294 20.55 -22.53 -4.88
N MET A 295 20.38 -21.45 -4.11
CA MET A 295 19.47 -20.36 -4.46
C MET A 295 20.17 -19.35 -5.36
N SER A 296 19.51 -18.93 -6.45
CA SER A 296 20.00 -17.84 -7.29
C SER A 296 19.92 -16.51 -6.54
N ILE A 297 20.62 -15.47 -7.02
CA ILE A 297 20.55 -14.10 -6.47
C ILE A 297 19.10 -13.60 -6.31
N ASN A 298 18.22 -13.83 -7.29
CA ASN A 298 16.80 -13.44 -7.20
C ASN A 298 16.08 -14.17 -6.06
N GLN A 299 16.18 -15.50 -6.01
CA GLN A 299 15.60 -16.32 -4.93
C GLN A 299 16.12 -15.93 -3.53
N ILE A 300 17.40 -15.58 -3.38
CA ILE A 300 17.95 -15.09 -2.11
C ILE A 300 17.25 -13.78 -1.70
N GLU A 301 17.06 -12.84 -2.62
CA GLU A 301 16.36 -11.58 -2.35
C GLU A 301 14.86 -11.80 -2.08
N SER A 302 14.15 -12.47 -2.98
CA SER A 302 12.70 -12.60 -2.96
C SER A 302 12.19 -13.62 -1.94
N SER A 303 12.81 -14.80 -1.90
CA SER A 303 12.31 -15.94 -1.12
C SER A 303 12.92 -16.04 0.27
N TYR A 304 14.06 -15.38 0.53
CA TYR A 304 14.70 -15.39 1.85
C TYR A 304 14.78 -14.02 2.50
N ILE A 305 15.51 -13.06 1.92
CA ILE A 305 15.80 -11.78 2.58
C ILE A 305 14.52 -10.97 2.82
N ARG A 306 13.66 -10.81 1.82
CA ARG A 306 12.39 -10.08 2.00
C ARG A 306 11.47 -10.78 2.99
N HIS A 307 11.31 -12.10 2.86
CA HIS A 307 10.55 -12.90 3.82
C HIS A 307 11.07 -12.72 5.27
N GLN A 308 12.39 -12.70 5.49
CA GLN A 308 12.94 -12.43 6.82
C GLN A 308 12.60 -11.00 7.31
N LYS A 309 12.60 -9.99 6.43
CA LYS A 309 12.21 -8.61 6.78
C LYS A 309 10.71 -8.44 7.08
N ASP A 310 9.87 -9.38 6.67
CA ASP A 310 8.42 -9.35 6.96
C ASP A 310 8.11 -9.81 8.40
N HIS A 311 9.11 -10.28 9.14
CA HIS A 311 8.98 -10.74 10.52
C HIS A 311 9.53 -9.71 11.51
N ASP A 312 8.98 -9.72 12.72
CA ASP A 312 9.52 -8.92 13.83
C ASP A 312 10.77 -9.60 14.38
N ARG A 313 11.93 -8.96 14.23
CA ARG A 313 13.23 -9.57 14.51
C ARG A 313 13.97 -8.83 15.62
N VAL A 314 14.62 -9.59 16.49
CA VAL A 314 15.39 -9.05 17.63
C VAL A 314 16.84 -9.48 17.50
N PHE A 315 17.76 -8.53 17.70
CA PHE A 315 19.20 -8.71 17.52
C PHE A 315 19.96 -8.30 18.78
N ALA A 316 21.05 -9.02 19.06
CA ALA A 316 22.11 -8.55 19.95
C ALA A 316 23.16 -7.78 19.11
N GLY A 317 23.46 -6.55 19.51
CA GLY A 317 24.42 -5.65 18.86
C GLY A 317 25.70 -5.48 19.67
N PHE A 318 26.85 -5.78 19.07
CA PHE A 318 28.17 -5.69 19.69
C PHE A 318 29.03 -4.62 19.02
N LEU A 319 29.61 -3.71 19.80
CA LEU A 319 30.60 -2.75 19.31
C LEU A 319 32.01 -3.33 19.50
N LEU A 320 32.62 -3.79 18.41
CA LEU A 320 33.89 -4.53 18.48
C LEU A 320 35.10 -3.62 18.21
N SER A 321 36.20 -3.94 18.88
CA SER A 321 37.51 -3.32 18.67
C SER A 321 38.61 -4.37 18.76
N GLY A 322 39.79 -4.07 18.22
CA GLY A 322 40.90 -5.01 18.17
C GLY A 322 41.38 -5.45 19.55
N PHE A 323 41.29 -6.75 19.85
CA PHE A 323 41.71 -7.33 21.13
C PHE A 323 43.23 -7.55 21.26
N GLY A 324 43.99 -7.40 20.16
CA GLY A 324 45.44 -7.65 20.11
C GLY A 324 45.85 -9.13 20.08
N SER A 325 44.87 -10.04 20.11
CA SER A 325 45.02 -11.48 19.91
C SER A 325 43.69 -12.04 19.42
N SER A 326 43.71 -13.17 18.72
CA SER A 326 42.45 -13.83 18.36
C SER A 326 41.68 -14.27 19.61
N ALA A 327 40.37 -14.10 19.59
CA ALA A 327 39.48 -14.50 20.67
C ALA A 327 38.15 -15.02 20.15
N TYR A 328 37.52 -15.89 20.95
CA TYR A 328 36.21 -16.45 20.73
C TYR A 328 35.26 -15.93 21.80
N ALA A 329 34.17 -15.30 21.39
CA ALA A 329 33.15 -14.75 22.29
C ALA A 329 31.89 -15.62 22.22
N THR A 330 31.36 -15.99 23.38
CA THR A 330 30.07 -16.67 23.55
C THR A 330 29.17 -15.80 24.41
N PHE A 331 27.86 -15.75 24.15
CA PHE A 331 26.94 -15.00 24.99
C PHE A 331 25.66 -15.78 25.32
N GLU A 332 25.10 -15.48 26.47
CA GLU A 332 23.90 -16.10 27.02
C GLU A 332 22.83 -15.03 27.30
N ILE A 333 21.57 -15.39 27.12
CA ILE A 333 20.41 -14.55 27.44
C ILE A 333 19.87 -14.99 28.80
N CYS A 334 19.90 -14.08 29.77
CA CYS A 334 19.56 -14.35 31.16
C CYS A 334 18.33 -13.55 31.59
N ILE A 335 17.31 -14.24 32.10
CA ILE A 335 16.17 -13.61 32.77
C ILE A 335 16.65 -13.08 34.14
N GLU A 336 16.16 -11.92 34.59
CA GLU A 336 16.50 -11.41 35.93
C GLU A 336 16.17 -12.42 37.03
N GLY A 337 17.21 -12.94 37.71
CA GLY A 337 17.07 -13.96 38.76
C GLY A 337 16.76 -15.38 38.29
N GLY A 338 16.74 -15.62 36.96
CA GLY A 338 16.37 -16.89 36.35
C GLY A 338 17.54 -17.63 35.70
N GLU A 339 17.17 -18.63 34.88
CA GLU A 339 18.09 -19.42 34.06
C GLU A 339 18.62 -18.58 32.87
N CYS A 340 19.81 -18.92 32.41
CA CYS A 340 20.40 -18.36 31.21
C CYS A 340 20.34 -19.40 30.09
N HIS A 341 19.97 -18.98 28.89
CA HIS A 341 20.00 -19.82 27.69
C HIS A 341 21.19 -19.41 26.82
N GLU A 342 21.82 -20.38 26.17
CA GLU A 342 22.87 -20.10 25.18
C GLU A 342 22.26 -19.26 24.06
N GLY A 343 22.84 -18.08 23.81
CA GLY A 343 22.44 -17.20 22.73
C GLY A 343 23.14 -17.62 21.46
N SER A 344 24.38 -17.16 21.29
CA SER A 344 25.23 -17.53 20.16
C SER A 344 26.70 -17.19 20.43
N HIS A 345 27.52 -17.20 19.40
CA HIS A 345 28.95 -16.98 19.47
C HIS A 345 29.49 -16.28 18.23
N PHE A 346 30.68 -15.69 18.34
CA PHE A 346 31.42 -15.09 17.23
C PHE A 346 32.93 -15.08 17.51
N ALA A 347 33.73 -14.96 16.46
CA ALA A 347 35.18 -14.94 16.55
C ALA A 347 35.77 -13.60 16.08
N VAL A 348 36.88 -13.20 16.68
CA VAL A 348 37.70 -12.08 16.24
C VAL A 348 39.11 -12.61 16.00
N LEU A 349 39.63 -12.41 14.79
CA LEU A 349 41.01 -12.75 14.43
C LEU A 349 41.94 -11.60 14.86
N GLY A 350 43.09 -11.90 15.45
CA GLY A 350 44.02 -10.86 15.87
C GLY A 350 45.43 -11.36 16.14
N GLY A 351 46.32 -10.41 16.41
CA GLY A 351 47.71 -10.73 16.77
C GLY A 351 48.47 -9.52 17.29
N SER A 352 49.61 -9.76 17.94
CA SER A 352 50.34 -8.70 18.66
C SER A 352 50.96 -7.61 17.78
N THR A 353 50.97 -7.79 16.46
CA THR A 353 51.46 -6.80 15.48
C THR A 353 50.35 -6.21 14.61
N GLU A 354 49.10 -6.51 14.93
CA GLU A 354 47.92 -5.98 14.26
C GLU A 354 47.86 -4.44 14.37
N MET A 355 47.33 -3.80 13.33
CA MET A 355 47.04 -2.37 13.40
C MET A 355 45.80 -2.16 14.28
N PRO A 356 45.79 -1.17 15.20
CA PRO A 356 44.60 -0.88 15.98
C PRO A 356 43.40 -0.57 15.08
N TRP A 357 42.26 -1.18 15.37
CA TRP A 357 41.00 -0.98 14.65
C TRP A 357 39.83 -1.00 15.63
N ALA A 358 38.73 -0.37 15.23
CA ALA A 358 37.45 -0.43 15.88
C ALA A 358 36.37 -0.23 14.81
N PHE A 359 35.32 -1.05 14.85
CA PHE A 359 34.18 -0.79 13.99
C PHE A 359 33.47 0.48 14.44
N ASP A 360 32.98 1.24 13.48
CA ASP A 360 32.18 2.45 13.68
C ASP A 360 30.70 2.12 13.95
N ARG A 361 30.32 0.84 13.92
CA ARG A 361 28.95 0.33 13.97
C ARG A 361 28.87 -1.00 14.72
N LEU A 362 27.65 -1.41 15.02
CA LEU A 362 27.38 -2.65 15.72
C LEU A 362 27.42 -3.85 14.77
N TYR A 363 28.15 -4.89 15.14
CA TYR A 363 27.96 -6.24 14.64
C TYR A 363 26.64 -6.77 15.22
N LYS A 364 25.71 -7.22 14.36
CA LYS A 364 24.37 -7.67 14.78
C LYS A 364 24.27 -9.17 14.60
N ILE A 365 23.79 -9.87 15.62
CA ILE A 365 23.47 -11.30 15.56
C ILE A 365 22.02 -11.49 16.03
N GLU A 366 21.27 -12.32 15.33
CA GLU A 366 19.86 -12.54 15.60
C GLU A 366 19.65 -13.40 16.85
N ILE A 367 18.68 -13.00 17.68
CA ILE A 367 18.27 -13.71 18.91
C ILE A 367 16.76 -13.97 18.96
N THR A 368 16.03 -13.70 17.87
CA THR A 368 14.57 -13.86 17.77
C THR A 368 14.10 -15.24 18.21
N ASP A 369 14.70 -16.30 17.64
CA ASP A 369 14.33 -17.68 17.95
C ASP A 369 14.65 -18.06 19.39
N VAL A 370 15.77 -17.55 19.93
CA VAL A 370 16.16 -17.82 21.33
C VAL A 370 15.14 -17.18 22.29
N LEU A 371 14.69 -15.96 22.01
CA LEU A 371 13.64 -15.32 22.80
C LEU A 371 12.29 -16.04 22.67
N SER A 372 11.93 -16.50 21.46
CA SER A 372 10.71 -17.27 21.22
C SER A 372 10.71 -18.61 21.98
N ASP A 373 11.82 -19.35 21.91
CA ASP A 373 12.05 -20.61 22.63
C ASP A 373 11.99 -20.40 24.17
N MET A 374 12.41 -19.22 24.65
CA MET A 374 12.30 -18.81 26.06
C MET A 374 10.93 -18.22 26.44
N HIS A 375 10.00 -18.07 25.49
CA HIS A 375 8.70 -17.40 25.66
C HIS A 375 8.83 -15.95 26.17
N LEU A 376 9.86 -15.24 25.72
CA LEU A 376 10.11 -13.83 26.04
C LEU A 376 9.73 -12.93 24.87
N ALA A 377 9.10 -11.80 25.18
CA ALA A 377 8.94 -10.70 24.23
C ALA A 377 10.17 -9.78 24.28
N PHE A 378 10.35 -8.94 23.26
CA PHE A 378 11.51 -8.04 23.18
C PHE A 378 11.59 -7.04 24.36
N ASP A 379 10.44 -6.70 24.95
CA ASP A 379 10.28 -5.77 26.07
C ASP A 379 10.30 -6.48 27.44
N SER A 380 10.48 -7.81 27.45
CA SER A 380 10.69 -8.57 28.68
C SER A 380 12.04 -8.21 29.31
N ALA A 381 12.13 -8.28 30.65
CA ALA A 381 13.36 -7.97 31.36
C ALA A 381 14.38 -9.13 31.27
N PHE A 382 15.32 -9.02 30.34
CA PHE A 382 16.46 -9.93 30.19
C PHE A 382 17.77 -9.16 29.99
N THR A 383 18.89 -9.85 30.22
CA THR A 383 20.26 -9.32 30.08
C THR A 383 21.11 -10.25 29.22
N ILE A 384 22.15 -9.73 28.58
CA ILE A 384 23.09 -10.51 27.76
C ILE A 384 24.42 -10.59 28.49
N LYS A 385 24.87 -11.80 28.83
CA LYS A 385 26.18 -12.04 29.46
C LYS A 385 27.16 -12.59 28.45
N THR A 386 28.29 -11.93 28.29
CA THR A 386 29.34 -12.32 27.33
C THR A 386 30.54 -12.93 28.05
N LYS A 387 31.07 -14.02 27.50
CA LYS A 387 32.33 -14.64 27.89
C LYS A 387 33.28 -14.65 26.71
N ILE A 388 34.53 -14.24 26.91
CA ILE A 388 35.52 -14.10 25.84
C ILE A 388 36.76 -14.93 26.21
N VAL A 389 37.20 -15.79 25.30
CA VAL A 389 38.36 -16.67 25.50
C VAL A 389 39.37 -16.43 24.39
N ALA A 390 40.60 -16.06 24.74
CA ALA A 390 41.69 -15.90 23.79
C ALA A 390 42.09 -17.26 23.17
N GLN A 391 42.74 -17.25 22.01
CA GLN A 391 43.22 -18.46 21.31
C GLN A 391 43.96 -19.46 22.21
N ASN A 392 44.79 -18.96 23.14
CA ASN A 392 45.57 -19.79 24.05
C ASN A 392 44.73 -20.42 25.20
N GLY A 393 43.42 -20.19 25.21
CA GLY A 393 42.48 -20.68 26.22
C GLY A 393 42.32 -19.76 27.44
N THR A 394 42.97 -18.60 27.48
CA THR A 394 42.86 -17.66 28.61
C THR A 394 41.55 -16.87 28.50
N GLU A 395 40.76 -16.82 29.57
CA GLU A 395 39.56 -15.98 29.63
C GLU A 395 39.96 -14.50 29.74
N LEU A 396 39.45 -13.68 28.82
CA LEU A 396 39.69 -12.25 28.79
C LEU A 396 38.68 -11.50 29.67
N PRO A 397 39.04 -10.35 30.26
CA PRO A 397 38.11 -9.54 31.03
C PRO A 397 36.90 -9.12 30.18
N ALA A 398 35.68 -9.31 30.70
CA ALA A 398 34.45 -8.91 30.00
C ALA A 398 34.43 -7.41 29.64
N SER A 399 35.14 -6.56 30.40
CA SER A 399 35.25 -5.12 30.15
C SER A 399 35.97 -4.74 28.86
N ILE A 400 36.54 -5.71 28.12
CA ILE A 400 37.16 -5.45 26.81
C ILE A 400 36.11 -5.11 25.74
N LEU A 401 34.86 -5.55 25.92
CA LEU A 401 33.73 -5.16 25.11
C LEU A 401 32.75 -4.32 25.94
N PRO A 402 32.17 -3.26 25.37
CA PRO A 402 30.95 -2.66 25.92
C PRO A 402 29.85 -3.71 26.04
N GLU A 403 28.91 -3.48 26.97
CA GLU A 403 27.73 -4.33 27.11
C GLU A 403 26.94 -4.38 25.80
N ALA A 404 26.42 -5.56 25.47
CA ALA A 404 25.66 -5.77 24.25
C ALA A 404 24.35 -4.97 24.28
N THR A 405 23.96 -4.46 23.12
CA THR A 405 22.69 -3.76 22.93
C THR A 405 21.64 -4.71 22.38
N VAL A 406 20.37 -4.48 22.70
CA VAL A 406 19.25 -5.24 22.11
C VAL A 406 18.53 -4.33 21.12
N ILE A 407 18.35 -4.80 19.89
CA ILE A 407 17.77 -4.03 18.79
C ILE A 407 16.56 -4.81 18.26
N ARG A 408 15.39 -4.16 18.23
CA ARG A 408 14.21 -4.68 17.53
C ARG A 408 14.12 -4.03 16.15
N ILE A 409 13.99 -4.85 15.12
CA ILE A 409 13.68 -4.42 13.76
C ILE A 409 12.24 -4.87 13.45
N PRO A 410 11.28 -3.92 13.35
CA PRO A 410 9.89 -4.27 13.07
C PRO A 410 9.73 -4.76 11.62
N PRO A 411 8.63 -5.49 11.32
CA PRO A 411 8.29 -5.93 9.96
C PRO A 411 8.29 -4.78 8.95
N SER A 412 8.92 -4.97 7.79
CA SER A 412 8.83 -4.07 6.66
C SER A 412 7.69 -4.50 5.75
N LYS A 413 6.57 -3.78 5.75
CA LYS A 413 5.41 -4.03 4.87
C LYS A 413 5.71 -3.60 3.42
N GLN A 414 6.66 -4.23 2.75
CA GLN A 414 6.84 -4.07 1.30
C GLN A 414 6.18 -5.25 0.59
N ASP A 415 5.61 -5.00 -0.59
CA ASP A 415 5.06 -6.02 -1.48
C ASP A 415 6.15 -7.05 -1.84
N ALA A 416 6.30 -8.06 -0.99
CA ALA A 416 7.07 -9.24 -1.30
C ALA A 416 6.22 -10.05 -2.26
N ASP A 417 6.61 -10.06 -3.53
CA ASP A 417 6.07 -11.01 -4.49
C ASP A 417 6.63 -12.40 -4.12
N ILE A 418 6.03 -13.01 -3.09
CA ILE A 418 6.37 -14.35 -2.65
C ILE A 418 6.05 -15.27 -3.82
N ASP A 419 7.09 -15.85 -4.41
CA ASP A 419 6.99 -16.82 -5.49
C ASP A 419 6.35 -18.10 -4.94
N ILE A 420 5.03 -18.17 -5.03
CA ILE A 420 4.24 -19.30 -4.55
C ILE A 420 4.16 -20.35 -5.67
N PRO A 421 4.44 -21.64 -5.37
CA PRO A 421 4.33 -22.70 -6.36
C PRO A 421 2.98 -22.70 -7.10
N LEU A 422 3.00 -22.96 -8.41
CA LEU A 422 1.79 -22.92 -9.25
C LEU A 422 0.65 -23.82 -8.74
N ASN A 423 0.98 -24.94 -8.08
CA ASN A 423 0.01 -25.87 -7.51
C ASN A 423 -0.64 -25.38 -6.20
N HIS A 424 -0.28 -24.19 -5.74
CA HIS A 424 -0.83 -23.50 -4.57
C HIS A 424 -1.59 -22.22 -4.97
N ILE A 425 -1.82 -22.00 -6.27
CA ILE A 425 -2.63 -20.88 -6.77
C ILE A 425 -4.05 -21.39 -7.05
N ARG A 426 -5.03 -20.83 -6.34
CA ARG A 426 -6.45 -21.08 -6.57
C ARG A 426 -6.95 -20.23 -7.72
N ARG A 427 -7.59 -20.87 -8.70
CA ARG A 427 -8.04 -20.23 -9.93
C ARG A 427 -9.54 -20.34 -10.08
N ASN A 428 -10.14 -19.42 -10.84
CA ASN A 428 -11.54 -19.54 -11.20
C ASN A 428 -11.77 -20.85 -11.98
N VAL A 429 -12.81 -21.61 -11.64
CA VAL A 429 -13.18 -22.86 -12.32
C VAL A 429 -13.36 -22.70 -13.83
N GLU A 430 -13.79 -21.52 -14.30
CA GLU A 430 -13.96 -21.21 -15.72
C GLU A 430 -12.63 -20.89 -16.44
N SER A 431 -11.53 -20.63 -15.70
CA SER A 431 -10.21 -20.29 -16.26
C SER A 431 -9.23 -21.47 -16.30
N LEU A 432 -9.64 -22.64 -15.79
CA LEU A 432 -8.86 -23.87 -15.79
C LEU A 432 -8.69 -24.45 -17.20
N ASP A 433 -7.49 -24.93 -17.51
CA ASP A 433 -7.26 -25.66 -18.75
C ASP A 433 -7.69 -27.14 -18.61
N GLU A 434 -7.86 -27.85 -19.75
CA GLU A 434 -8.35 -29.24 -19.71
C GLU A 434 -7.36 -30.18 -18.97
N ARG A 435 -6.07 -29.83 -18.90
CA ARG A 435 -5.05 -30.61 -18.16
C ARG A 435 -5.26 -30.46 -16.66
N ASP A 436 -5.51 -29.24 -16.19
CA ASP A 436 -5.83 -28.92 -14.81
C ASP A 436 -7.11 -29.65 -14.36
N ILE A 437 -8.15 -29.63 -15.20
CA ILE A 437 -9.42 -30.34 -14.95
C ILE A 437 -9.18 -31.84 -14.79
N GLN A 438 -8.48 -32.47 -15.74
CA GLN A 438 -8.20 -33.90 -15.69
C GLN A 438 -7.35 -34.27 -14.46
N ASN A 439 -6.36 -33.44 -14.11
CA ASN A 439 -5.53 -33.66 -12.92
C ASN A 439 -6.36 -33.59 -11.62
N LEU A 440 -7.21 -32.57 -11.48
CA LEU A 440 -8.12 -32.42 -10.34
C LEU A 440 -9.08 -33.61 -10.21
N MET A 441 -9.68 -34.06 -11.32
CA MET A 441 -10.56 -35.24 -11.33
C MET A 441 -9.80 -36.50 -10.92
N ALA A 442 -8.60 -36.73 -11.45
CA ALA A 442 -7.80 -37.89 -11.10
C ALA A 442 -7.37 -37.86 -9.61
N ALA A 443 -6.99 -36.69 -9.09
CA ALA A 443 -6.63 -36.51 -7.69
C ALA A 443 -7.82 -36.74 -6.75
N LEU A 444 -8.97 -36.09 -7.00
CA LEU A 444 -10.16 -36.28 -6.17
C LEU A 444 -10.65 -37.73 -6.20
N THR A 445 -10.57 -38.39 -7.35
CA THR A 445 -10.86 -39.84 -7.47
C THR A 445 -10.00 -40.67 -6.52
N ARG A 446 -8.71 -40.33 -6.37
CA ARG A 446 -7.79 -41.00 -5.45
C ARG A 446 -8.11 -40.66 -3.98
N VAL A 447 -8.39 -39.38 -3.67
CA VAL A 447 -8.78 -38.94 -2.31
C VAL A 447 -10.07 -39.63 -1.85
N LYS A 448 -11.04 -39.85 -2.74
CA LYS A 448 -12.29 -40.57 -2.44
C LYS A 448 -12.10 -42.07 -2.21
N LYS A 449 -11.05 -42.66 -2.77
CA LYS A 449 -10.69 -44.09 -2.58
C LYS A 449 -9.78 -44.31 -1.38
N ASP A 450 -9.18 -43.25 -0.84
CA ASP A 450 -8.33 -43.33 0.33
C ASP A 450 -9.20 -43.56 1.59
N GLU A 451 -8.94 -44.68 2.26
CA GLU A 451 -9.60 -45.09 3.52
C GLU A 451 -8.78 -44.66 4.76
N SER A 452 -7.65 -43.99 4.57
CA SER A 452 -6.82 -43.47 5.66
C SER A 452 -7.44 -42.23 6.31
N ASP A 453 -6.77 -41.70 7.34
CA ASP A 453 -7.15 -40.44 7.99
C ASP A 453 -7.00 -39.21 7.06
N HIS A 454 -6.38 -39.37 5.88
CA HIS A 454 -6.32 -38.37 4.82
C HIS A 454 -7.44 -38.50 3.77
N GLY A 455 -8.28 -39.53 3.88
CA GLY A 455 -9.33 -39.86 2.93
C GLY A 455 -10.52 -38.91 2.97
N PHE A 456 -11.25 -38.84 1.85
CA PHE A 456 -12.41 -37.95 1.70
C PHE A 456 -13.46 -38.14 2.80
N GLN A 457 -13.74 -39.38 3.22
CA GLN A 457 -14.74 -39.66 4.26
C GLN A 457 -14.36 -39.04 5.61
N THR A 458 -13.09 -39.21 6.00
CA THR A 458 -12.57 -38.66 7.26
C THR A 458 -12.58 -37.14 7.21
N ILE A 459 -12.12 -36.53 6.11
CA ILE A 459 -12.11 -35.08 5.95
C ILE A 459 -13.56 -34.54 5.98
N ALA A 460 -14.49 -35.13 5.22
CA ALA A 460 -15.89 -34.72 5.21
C ALA A 460 -16.53 -34.80 6.61
N SER A 461 -16.15 -35.80 7.42
CA SER A 461 -16.69 -35.98 8.77
C SER A 461 -16.35 -34.82 9.73
N TYR A 462 -15.24 -34.09 9.52
CA TYR A 462 -14.81 -33.01 10.42
C TYR A 462 -15.83 -31.86 10.52
N HIS A 463 -16.63 -31.64 9.48
CA HIS A 463 -17.61 -30.56 9.43
C HIS A 463 -18.89 -30.91 10.21
N GLY A 464 -19.67 -31.86 9.69
CA GLY A 464 -21.04 -32.12 10.15
C GLY A 464 -21.21 -33.30 11.12
N SER A 465 -20.20 -34.16 11.27
CA SER A 465 -20.33 -35.34 12.16
C SER A 465 -20.20 -34.94 13.62
N THR A 466 -20.95 -35.62 14.50
CA THR A 466 -20.90 -35.39 15.95
C THR A 466 -19.58 -35.92 16.50
N LEU A 467 -18.59 -35.03 16.62
CA LEU A 467 -17.23 -35.33 17.08
C LEU A 467 -16.78 -34.44 18.24
N CYS A 468 -17.42 -33.28 18.44
CA CYS A 468 -17.02 -32.30 19.45
C CYS A 468 -17.93 -32.37 20.70
N PRO A 469 -17.44 -32.08 21.91
CA PRO A 469 -16.15 -31.43 22.24
C PRO A 469 -14.91 -32.34 22.20
N SER A 470 -15.07 -33.66 22.25
CA SER A 470 -14.01 -34.65 22.06
C SER A 470 -14.58 -35.95 21.45
N PRO A 471 -13.76 -36.77 20.76
CA PRO A 471 -14.20 -38.02 20.16
C PRO A 471 -14.78 -39.04 21.15
N GLU A 472 -14.39 -38.97 22.42
CA GLU A 472 -14.84 -39.88 23.48
C GLU A 472 -16.21 -39.48 24.06
N GLU A 473 -16.56 -38.20 23.99
CA GLU A 473 -17.85 -37.67 24.44
C GLU A 473 -18.48 -36.73 23.39
N PRO A 474 -18.78 -37.22 22.18
CA PRO A 474 -19.32 -36.40 21.10
C PRO A 474 -20.74 -35.92 21.44
N LYS A 475 -20.95 -34.61 21.36
CA LYS A 475 -22.23 -33.94 21.66
C LYS A 475 -22.77 -33.12 20.49
N TYR A 476 -21.90 -32.53 19.69
CA TYR A 476 -22.25 -31.65 18.56
C TYR A 476 -21.21 -31.71 17.43
N ALA A 477 -21.55 -31.15 16.28
CA ALA A 477 -20.68 -31.03 15.10
C ALA A 477 -19.53 -30.03 15.36
N CYS A 478 -18.32 -30.33 14.88
CA CYS A 478 -17.16 -29.48 15.18
C CYS A 478 -17.12 -28.17 14.39
N CYS A 479 -17.91 -28.04 13.31
CA CYS A 479 -17.94 -26.83 12.53
C CYS A 479 -18.47 -25.63 13.32
N LEU A 480 -17.78 -24.49 13.21
CA LEU A 480 -18.14 -23.24 13.85
C LEU A 480 -18.92 -22.38 12.85
N HIS A 481 -20.16 -22.03 13.18
CA HIS A 481 -21.06 -21.13 12.45
C HIS A 481 -21.64 -20.12 13.45
N GLY A 482 -22.12 -18.98 12.95
CA GLY A 482 -22.71 -17.91 13.75
C GLY A 482 -21.72 -17.19 14.66
N MET A 483 -20.43 -17.22 14.32
CA MET A 483 -19.36 -16.71 15.18
C MET A 483 -18.21 -16.14 14.35
N PRO A 484 -17.47 -15.15 14.88
CA PRO A 484 -16.35 -14.52 14.16
C PRO A 484 -15.23 -15.47 13.70
N VAL A 485 -15.14 -16.68 14.27
CA VAL A 485 -14.19 -17.74 13.87
C VAL A 485 -14.69 -18.63 12.73
N PHE A 486 -15.91 -18.45 12.21
CA PHE A 486 -16.46 -19.17 11.05
C PHE A 486 -15.54 -19.11 9.82
N PRO A 487 -15.04 -17.94 9.38
CA PRO A 487 -14.15 -17.85 8.22
C PRO A 487 -12.83 -18.60 8.45
N HIS A 488 -12.30 -18.51 9.67
CA HIS A 488 -11.06 -19.16 10.07
C HIS A 488 -11.17 -20.69 10.01
N TRP A 489 -12.25 -21.26 10.57
CA TRP A 489 -12.48 -22.70 10.59
C TRP A 489 -12.56 -23.26 9.16
N HIS A 490 -13.29 -22.58 8.27
CA HIS A 490 -13.43 -23.01 6.89
C HIS A 490 -12.15 -22.82 6.06
N ARG A 491 -11.35 -21.78 6.33
CA ARG A 491 -10.03 -21.61 5.69
C ARG A 491 -9.08 -22.76 6.01
N VAL A 492 -8.93 -23.13 7.29
CA VAL A 492 -8.08 -24.28 7.66
C VAL A 492 -8.66 -25.60 7.16
N TYR A 493 -9.98 -25.72 7.09
CA TYR A 493 -10.64 -26.90 6.56
C TYR A 493 -10.36 -27.09 5.06
N LEU A 494 -10.42 -26.02 4.29
CA LEU A 494 -10.08 -26.02 2.87
C LEU A 494 -8.60 -26.34 2.64
N LEU A 495 -7.70 -25.79 3.46
CA LEU A 495 -6.27 -26.15 3.44
C LEU A 495 -6.05 -27.63 3.72
N HIS A 496 -6.81 -28.20 4.67
CA HIS A 496 -6.74 -29.62 4.99
C HIS A 496 -7.13 -30.51 3.80
N PHE A 497 -8.19 -30.12 3.07
CA PHE A 497 -8.60 -30.77 1.84
C PHE A 497 -7.57 -30.62 0.73
N GLU A 498 -7.00 -29.42 0.53
CA GLU A 498 -5.97 -29.16 -0.47
C GLU A 498 -4.69 -29.96 -0.23
N ASP A 499 -4.26 -30.09 1.03
CA ASP A 499 -3.12 -30.95 1.37
C ASP A 499 -3.39 -32.42 1.04
N SER A 500 -4.63 -32.91 1.23
CA SER A 500 -4.99 -34.26 0.80
C SER A 500 -4.99 -34.40 -0.72
N MET A 501 -5.55 -33.42 -1.45
CA MET A 501 -5.49 -33.38 -2.92
C MET A 501 -4.04 -33.41 -3.43
N ARG A 502 -3.14 -32.62 -2.83
CA ARG A 502 -1.70 -32.59 -3.14
C ARG A 502 -1.01 -33.92 -2.84
N ARG A 503 -1.27 -34.54 -1.68
CA ARG A 503 -0.77 -35.89 -1.34
C ARG A 503 -1.18 -36.93 -2.38
N HIS A 504 -2.34 -36.73 -2.99
CA HIS A 504 -2.88 -37.57 -4.06
C HIS A 504 -2.54 -37.06 -5.47
N GLY A 505 -1.56 -36.18 -5.64
CA GLY A 505 -1.01 -35.78 -6.94
C GLY A 505 -1.73 -34.65 -7.66
N SER A 506 -2.50 -33.82 -6.94
CA SER A 506 -3.03 -32.58 -7.50
C SER A 506 -1.90 -31.59 -7.80
N SER A 507 -1.81 -31.14 -9.05
CA SER A 507 -0.91 -30.06 -9.51
C SER A 507 -1.59 -28.70 -9.49
N VAL A 508 -2.84 -28.63 -9.03
CA VAL A 508 -3.67 -27.43 -8.98
C VAL A 508 -4.26 -27.32 -7.57
N ALA A 509 -4.36 -26.10 -7.04
CA ALA A 509 -5.08 -25.85 -5.80
C ALA A 509 -6.59 -26.03 -6.02
N THR A 510 -7.40 -25.98 -4.96
CA THR A 510 -8.86 -26.09 -5.14
C THR A 510 -9.35 -24.85 -5.88
N PRO A 511 -10.07 -25.00 -7.01
CA PRO A 511 -10.58 -23.85 -7.73
C PRO A 511 -11.76 -23.22 -6.98
N TYR A 512 -12.06 -21.95 -7.29
CA TYR A 512 -13.26 -21.28 -6.81
C TYR A 512 -14.29 -21.11 -7.92
N TRP A 513 -15.56 -21.16 -7.54
CA TRP A 513 -16.68 -20.82 -8.44
C TRP A 513 -17.24 -19.47 -8.07
N ASP A 514 -17.00 -18.47 -8.92
CA ASP A 514 -17.55 -17.13 -8.76
C ASP A 514 -19.03 -17.09 -9.16
N TRP A 515 -19.90 -17.31 -8.18
CA TRP A 515 -21.36 -17.27 -8.32
C TRP A 515 -21.92 -15.84 -8.41
N THR A 516 -21.09 -14.79 -8.27
CA THR A 516 -21.52 -13.39 -8.45
C THR A 516 -21.63 -13.02 -9.93
N GLN A 517 -20.90 -13.74 -10.79
CA GLN A 517 -20.95 -13.60 -12.24
C GLN A 517 -22.25 -14.17 -12.83
N PRO A 518 -22.75 -13.60 -13.94
CA PRO A 518 -23.92 -14.11 -14.64
C PRO A 518 -23.68 -15.54 -15.16
N GLY A 519 -24.54 -16.48 -14.76
CA GLY A 519 -24.52 -17.87 -15.18
C GLY A 519 -25.91 -18.39 -15.49
N THR A 520 -26.03 -19.40 -16.37
CA THR A 520 -27.31 -20.08 -16.66
C THR A 520 -27.34 -21.55 -16.24
N LYS A 521 -26.18 -22.07 -15.83
CA LYS A 521 -25.96 -23.46 -15.42
C LYS A 521 -24.72 -23.52 -14.54
N LEU A 522 -24.58 -24.61 -13.79
CA LEU A 522 -23.35 -24.88 -13.03
C LEU A 522 -22.15 -25.07 -13.99
N PRO A 523 -20.93 -24.68 -13.58
CA PRO A 523 -19.70 -24.92 -14.33
C PRO A 523 -19.52 -26.39 -14.71
N ARG A 524 -18.88 -26.64 -15.86
CA ARG A 524 -18.70 -28.00 -16.43
C ARG A 524 -18.08 -28.99 -15.44
N LEU A 525 -17.04 -28.57 -14.71
CA LEU A 525 -16.37 -29.36 -13.68
C LEU A 525 -17.35 -29.89 -12.62
N LEU A 526 -18.38 -29.11 -12.30
CA LEU A 526 -19.34 -29.39 -11.24
C LEU A 526 -20.63 -30.06 -11.77
N ALA A 527 -20.94 -29.92 -13.05
CA ALA A 527 -22.23 -30.31 -13.63
C ALA A 527 -22.19 -31.61 -14.44
N ASP A 528 -21.09 -31.88 -15.15
CA ASP A 528 -21.01 -33.02 -16.07
C ASP A 528 -21.11 -34.34 -15.29
N SER A 529 -21.89 -35.30 -15.81
CA SER A 529 -22.09 -36.60 -15.16
C SER A 529 -20.87 -37.52 -15.27
N ASP A 530 -20.15 -37.41 -16.38
CA ASP A 530 -19.00 -38.22 -16.71
C ASP A 530 -17.91 -37.36 -17.36
N TYR A 531 -16.70 -37.90 -17.40
CA TYR A 531 -15.61 -37.33 -18.15
C TYR A 531 -14.82 -38.43 -18.84
N TYR A 532 -14.17 -38.07 -19.95
CA TYR A 532 -13.25 -38.96 -20.64
C TYR A 532 -11.86 -38.86 -20.00
N ASP A 533 -11.42 -39.93 -19.34
CA ASP A 533 -10.09 -40.04 -18.78
C ASP A 533 -9.10 -40.46 -19.87
N ALA A 534 -8.30 -39.49 -20.33
CA ALA A 534 -7.31 -39.70 -21.40
C ALA A 534 -6.17 -40.65 -20.99
N TRP A 535 -5.92 -40.88 -19.69
CA TRP A 535 -4.88 -41.80 -19.23
C TRP A 535 -5.34 -43.25 -19.21
N THR A 536 -6.63 -43.51 -18.98
CA THR A 536 -7.21 -44.86 -18.96
C THR A 536 -8.02 -45.21 -20.21
N ASP A 537 -8.23 -44.25 -21.11
CA ASP A 537 -9.07 -44.36 -22.32
C ASP A 537 -10.49 -44.85 -22.00
N ASN A 538 -11.04 -44.39 -20.87
CA ASN A 538 -12.37 -44.76 -20.39
C ASN A 538 -13.20 -43.53 -20.02
N VAL A 539 -14.51 -43.64 -20.21
CA VAL A 539 -15.47 -42.69 -19.65
C VAL A 539 -15.73 -43.10 -18.20
N THR A 540 -15.45 -42.19 -17.26
CA THR A 540 -15.60 -42.43 -15.83
C THR A 540 -16.52 -41.38 -15.21
N GLU A 541 -17.17 -41.72 -14.10
CA GLU A 541 -18.06 -40.79 -13.39
C GLU A 541 -17.26 -39.57 -12.92
N ASN A 542 -17.81 -38.38 -13.09
CA ASN A 542 -17.18 -37.15 -12.63
C ASN A 542 -17.10 -37.16 -11.09
N PRO A 543 -15.90 -37.16 -10.50
CA PRO A 543 -15.74 -37.20 -9.05
C PRO A 543 -16.21 -35.91 -8.39
N PHE A 544 -16.41 -34.80 -9.10
CA PHE A 544 -17.00 -33.57 -8.55
C PHE A 544 -18.52 -33.56 -8.58
N LEU A 545 -19.20 -34.53 -9.19
CA LEU A 545 -20.66 -34.53 -9.33
C LEU A 545 -21.40 -34.73 -8.00
N ARG A 546 -20.95 -35.72 -7.20
CA ARG A 546 -21.58 -36.13 -5.94
C ARG A 546 -20.62 -36.91 -5.06
N GLY A 547 -20.84 -36.93 -3.75
CA GLY A 547 -20.12 -37.76 -2.80
C GLY A 547 -20.93 -38.95 -2.33
N TYR A 548 -20.24 -40.02 -1.89
CA TYR A 548 -20.88 -41.11 -1.15
C TYR A 548 -20.76 -40.83 0.34
N ILE A 549 -21.79 -41.13 1.12
CA ILE A 549 -21.81 -40.98 2.58
C ILE A 549 -21.83 -42.39 3.17
N THR A 550 -20.67 -42.88 3.61
CA THR A 550 -20.54 -44.28 4.06
C THR A 550 -21.42 -44.60 5.27
N SER A 551 -21.65 -43.65 6.17
CA SER A 551 -22.47 -43.84 7.37
C SER A 551 -23.97 -43.97 7.10
N GLU A 552 -24.46 -43.37 6.01
CA GLU A 552 -25.88 -43.32 5.63
C GLU A 552 -26.19 -44.23 4.43
N ASP A 553 -25.17 -44.83 3.83
CA ASP A 553 -25.27 -45.70 2.65
C ASP A 553 -25.98 -45.03 1.46
N THR A 554 -25.69 -43.75 1.22
CA THR A 554 -26.35 -42.93 0.19
C THR A 554 -25.38 -41.96 -0.49
N TYR A 555 -25.81 -41.36 -1.60
CA TYR A 555 -25.08 -40.30 -2.28
C TYR A 555 -25.64 -38.92 -1.93
N THR A 556 -24.79 -37.90 -2.03
CA THR A 556 -25.24 -36.51 -1.98
C THR A 556 -26.14 -36.17 -3.17
N VAL A 557 -27.09 -35.28 -2.94
CA VAL A 557 -28.06 -34.82 -3.94
C VAL A 557 -27.98 -33.30 -4.05
N ARG A 558 -28.09 -32.78 -5.27
CA ARG A 558 -28.22 -31.34 -5.55
C ARG A 558 -29.59 -31.08 -6.15
N ASP A 559 -30.41 -30.29 -5.48
CA ASP A 559 -31.72 -29.82 -5.95
C ASP A 559 -31.61 -28.32 -6.26
N VAL A 560 -30.85 -28.02 -7.32
CA VAL A 560 -30.46 -26.66 -7.71
C VAL A 560 -31.69 -25.83 -8.04
N LYS A 561 -31.89 -24.77 -7.25
CA LYS A 561 -32.99 -23.83 -7.38
C LYS A 561 -32.75 -22.87 -8.55
N PRO A 562 -33.73 -22.65 -9.47
CA PRO A 562 -33.60 -21.70 -10.57
C PRO A 562 -33.20 -20.29 -10.10
N GLU A 563 -33.66 -19.91 -8.91
CA GLU A 563 -33.40 -18.63 -8.25
C GLU A 563 -31.90 -18.34 -8.15
N LEU A 564 -31.04 -19.35 -8.02
CA LEU A 564 -29.57 -19.22 -8.02
C LEU A 564 -29.05 -18.38 -9.20
N PHE A 565 -29.61 -18.62 -10.39
CA PHE A 565 -29.21 -17.95 -11.64
C PHE A 565 -30.00 -16.66 -11.91
N GLU A 566 -31.03 -16.37 -11.09
CA GLU A 566 -31.79 -15.12 -11.15
C GLU A 566 -31.22 -14.08 -10.18
N ILE A 567 -30.84 -14.50 -8.98
CA ILE A 567 -30.24 -13.64 -7.95
C ILE A 567 -28.74 -13.42 -8.16
N GLY A 568 -28.07 -14.32 -8.89
CA GLY A 568 -26.71 -14.15 -9.41
C GLY A 568 -26.78 -13.84 -10.90
N GLY A 569 -26.24 -12.70 -11.34
CA GLY A 569 -26.56 -12.21 -12.68
C GLY A 569 -25.75 -11.03 -13.20
N GLY A 570 -24.66 -10.67 -12.51
CA GLY A 570 -23.88 -9.47 -12.83
C GLY A 570 -24.20 -8.26 -11.97
N GLU A 571 -23.71 -7.09 -12.39
CA GLU A 571 -23.90 -5.83 -11.68
C GLU A 571 -25.39 -5.51 -11.48
N GLY A 572 -25.79 -5.31 -10.23
CA GLY A 572 -27.18 -5.03 -9.84
C GLY A 572 -27.99 -6.26 -9.41
N SER A 573 -27.45 -7.48 -9.53
CA SER A 573 -28.06 -8.68 -8.96
C SER A 573 -28.06 -8.65 -7.42
N THR A 574 -28.97 -9.39 -6.78
CA THR A 574 -29.09 -9.40 -5.31
C THR A 574 -27.80 -9.88 -4.64
N LEU A 575 -27.19 -10.92 -5.19
CA LEU A 575 -25.92 -11.48 -4.70
C LEU A 575 -24.77 -10.48 -4.85
N TYR A 576 -24.70 -9.74 -5.97
CA TYR A 576 -23.73 -8.66 -6.15
C TYR A 576 -23.88 -7.58 -5.08
N GLN A 577 -25.12 -7.13 -4.81
CA GLN A 577 -25.39 -6.09 -3.81
C GLN A 577 -25.06 -6.53 -2.39
N GLN A 578 -25.36 -7.79 -2.03
CA GLN A 578 -25.02 -8.35 -0.72
C GLN A 578 -23.50 -8.48 -0.53
N VAL A 579 -22.77 -8.94 -1.55
CA VAL A 579 -21.30 -9.00 -1.49
C VAL A 579 -20.70 -7.59 -1.40
N LEU A 580 -21.23 -6.62 -2.13
CA LEU A 580 -20.74 -5.24 -2.04
C LEU A 580 -20.98 -4.65 -0.64
N LEU A 581 -22.14 -4.91 -0.03
CA LEU A 581 -22.46 -4.51 1.35
C LEU A 581 -21.54 -5.20 2.38
N MET A 582 -21.21 -6.46 2.15
CA MET A 582 -20.25 -7.22 2.96
C MET A 582 -18.86 -6.58 2.88
N LEU A 583 -18.34 -6.30 1.68
CA LEU A 583 -17.03 -5.69 1.45
C LEU A 583 -16.94 -4.23 1.94
N GLU A 584 -18.10 -3.56 2.08
CA GLU A 584 -18.21 -2.23 2.67
C GLU A 584 -17.91 -2.20 4.18
N GLN A 585 -18.10 -3.31 4.91
CA GLN A 585 -17.93 -3.31 6.38
C GLN A 585 -16.45 -3.16 6.75
N GLU A 586 -16.09 -2.13 7.53
CA GLU A 586 -14.71 -1.88 7.97
C GLU A 586 -14.33 -2.71 9.22
N ASP A 587 -15.31 -3.12 10.04
CA ASP A 587 -15.11 -3.96 11.23
C ASP A 587 -15.25 -5.45 10.87
N TYR A 588 -14.31 -6.27 11.33
CA TYR A 588 -14.26 -7.71 11.02
C TYR A 588 -15.53 -8.47 11.42
N CYS A 589 -16.14 -8.16 12.56
CA CYS A 589 -17.35 -8.85 13.01
C CYS A 589 -18.61 -8.36 12.27
N ASP A 590 -18.67 -7.08 11.85
CA ASP A 590 -19.74 -6.64 10.95
C ASP A 590 -19.63 -7.30 9.57
N PHE A 591 -18.40 -7.43 9.06
CA PHE A 591 -18.09 -8.17 7.84
C PHE A 591 -18.50 -9.64 7.93
N GLU A 592 -18.11 -10.31 9.02
CA GLU A 592 -18.33 -11.76 9.19
C GLU A 592 -19.81 -12.14 9.17
N VAL A 593 -20.68 -11.37 9.83
CA VAL A 593 -22.12 -11.62 9.82
C VAL A 593 -22.71 -11.55 8.41
N GLN A 594 -22.30 -10.55 7.62
CA GLN A 594 -22.72 -10.43 6.21
C GLN A 594 -22.16 -11.58 5.37
N PHE A 595 -20.90 -11.92 5.62
CA PHE A 595 -20.15 -12.95 4.92
C PHE A 595 -20.75 -14.36 5.10
N GLU A 596 -21.06 -14.76 6.33
CA GLU A 596 -21.65 -16.07 6.60
C GLU A 596 -23.05 -16.20 5.98
N VAL A 597 -23.88 -15.15 6.05
CA VAL A 597 -25.24 -15.18 5.49
C VAL A 597 -25.22 -15.29 3.96
N VAL A 598 -24.31 -14.58 3.31
CA VAL A 598 -24.11 -14.70 1.86
C VAL A 598 -23.65 -16.11 1.49
N HIS A 599 -22.72 -16.70 2.25
CA HIS A 599 -22.31 -18.10 2.10
C HIS A 599 -23.52 -19.07 2.21
N ASN A 600 -24.38 -18.87 3.20
CA ASN A 600 -25.54 -19.75 3.45
C ASN A 600 -26.51 -19.81 2.27
N SER A 601 -26.59 -18.74 1.47
CA SER A 601 -27.45 -18.71 0.28
C SER A 601 -27.10 -19.80 -0.73
N ILE A 602 -25.80 -20.04 -0.98
CA ILE A 602 -25.35 -21.02 -1.97
C ILE A 602 -25.58 -22.43 -1.46
N HIS A 603 -25.36 -22.68 -0.17
CA HIS A 603 -25.69 -23.95 0.47
C HIS A 603 -27.15 -24.34 0.24
N TYR A 604 -28.07 -23.41 0.51
CA TYR A 604 -29.49 -23.64 0.35
C TYR A 604 -29.88 -23.80 -1.12
N LEU A 605 -29.43 -22.90 -1.99
CA LEU A 605 -29.84 -22.86 -3.40
C LEU A 605 -29.30 -24.04 -4.23
N VAL A 606 -28.15 -24.60 -3.87
CA VAL A 606 -27.62 -25.81 -4.50
C VAL A 606 -28.25 -27.08 -3.94
N GLY A 607 -28.47 -27.12 -2.62
CA GLY A 607 -28.96 -28.31 -1.93
C GLY A 607 -30.49 -28.49 -2.00
N GLY A 608 -31.23 -27.40 -2.08
CA GLY A 608 -32.69 -27.38 -2.08
C GLY A 608 -33.30 -28.07 -0.86
N HIS A 609 -34.45 -28.72 -1.06
CA HIS A 609 -35.21 -29.36 0.04
C HIS A 609 -34.77 -30.81 0.33
N GLN A 610 -33.53 -31.15 0.01
CA GLN A 610 -33.00 -32.51 0.15
C GLN A 610 -32.24 -32.68 1.46
N LYS A 611 -32.44 -33.82 2.13
CA LYS A 611 -31.78 -34.11 3.42
C LYS A 611 -30.26 -34.29 3.27
N TYR A 612 -29.81 -35.02 2.24
CA TYR A 612 -28.41 -35.39 2.03
C TYR A 612 -27.76 -34.46 0.99
N ALA A 613 -27.75 -33.16 1.27
CA ALA A 613 -27.41 -32.14 0.30
C ALA A 613 -26.62 -30.97 0.91
N MET A 614 -26.21 -30.03 0.06
CA MET A 614 -25.55 -28.78 0.48
C MET A 614 -26.38 -27.94 1.47
N SER A 615 -27.71 -28.09 1.48
CA SER A 615 -28.63 -27.40 2.38
C SER A 615 -28.68 -28.01 3.78
N SER A 616 -28.00 -29.15 4.02
CA SER A 616 -27.88 -29.76 5.35
C SER A 616 -26.50 -29.50 5.93
N LEU A 617 -26.44 -28.88 7.12
CA LEU A 617 -25.19 -28.68 7.84
C LEU A 617 -24.42 -29.99 8.08
N VAL A 618 -25.15 -31.09 8.32
CA VAL A 618 -24.56 -32.40 8.66
C VAL A 618 -23.90 -33.07 7.46
N TYR A 619 -24.45 -32.87 6.25
CA TYR A 619 -24.07 -33.64 5.06
C TYR A 619 -23.44 -32.79 3.93
N SER A 620 -23.45 -31.47 4.03
CA SER A 620 -22.94 -30.56 2.97
C SER A 620 -21.49 -30.85 2.59
N SER A 621 -20.63 -31.12 3.57
CA SER A 621 -19.20 -31.41 3.36
C SER A 621 -18.90 -32.68 2.55
N PHE A 622 -19.87 -33.60 2.44
CA PHE A 622 -19.71 -34.79 1.61
C PHE A 622 -19.90 -34.48 0.12
N ASP A 623 -20.46 -33.32 -0.24
CA ASP A 623 -20.59 -32.91 -1.63
C ASP A 623 -19.29 -32.17 -2.08
N PRO A 624 -18.61 -32.63 -3.14
CA PRO A 624 -17.39 -31.97 -3.64
C PRO A 624 -17.55 -30.47 -3.98
N ILE A 625 -18.76 -30.00 -4.31
CA ILE A 625 -18.99 -28.57 -4.58
C ILE A 625 -18.75 -27.71 -3.34
N PHE A 626 -18.85 -28.28 -2.14
CA PHE A 626 -18.54 -27.62 -0.87
C PHE A 626 -17.17 -26.94 -0.93
N TYR A 627 -16.13 -27.67 -1.31
CA TYR A 627 -14.76 -27.15 -1.31
C TYR A 627 -14.55 -26.06 -2.37
N VAL A 628 -15.23 -26.17 -3.51
CA VAL A 628 -15.18 -25.15 -4.58
C VAL A 628 -15.95 -23.88 -4.20
N HIS A 629 -17.07 -24.02 -3.49
CA HIS A 629 -17.80 -22.90 -2.90
C HIS A 629 -16.99 -22.20 -1.81
N HIS A 630 -16.42 -22.96 -0.87
CA HIS A 630 -15.60 -22.40 0.20
C HIS A 630 -14.31 -21.77 -0.32
N SER A 631 -13.79 -22.21 -1.46
CA SER A 631 -12.69 -21.51 -2.13
C SER A 631 -13.08 -20.13 -2.63
N MET A 632 -14.34 -19.91 -3.04
CA MET A 632 -14.85 -18.57 -3.41
C MET A 632 -15.09 -17.72 -2.17
N VAL A 633 -15.65 -18.31 -1.12
CA VAL A 633 -15.90 -17.64 0.16
C VAL A 633 -14.57 -17.19 0.78
N ASP A 634 -13.56 -18.05 0.79
CA ASP A 634 -12.21 -17.70 1.25
C ASP A 634 -11.55 -16.61 0.38
N ARG A 635 -11.80 -16.63 -0.94
CA ARG A 635 -11.36 -15.55 -1.85
C ARG A 635 -12.01 -14.22 -1.51
N LEU A 636 -13.31 -14.19 -1.23
CA LEU A 636 -14.02 -12.96 -0.82
C LEU A 636 -13.46 -12.40 0.49
N TRP A 637 -13.05 -13.25 1.42
CA TRP A 637 -12.36 -12.80 2.63
C TRP A 637 -10.98 -12.22 2.31
N ALA A 638 -10.20 -12.84 1.41
CA ALA A 638 -8.93 -12.27 0.94
C ALA A 638 -9.09 -10.90 0.24
N ILE A 639 -10.16 -10.71 -0.55
CA ILE A 639 -10.51 -9.41 -1.16
C ILE A 639 -10.82 -8.38 -0.07
N TRP A 640 -11.59 -8.74 0.96
CA TRP A 640 -11.85 -7.86 2.10
C TRP A 640 -10.55 -7.48 2.81
N GLN A 641 -9.64 -8.42 3.04
CA GLN A 641 -8.34 -8.13 3.66
C GLN A 641 -7.50 -7.14 2.83
N ALA A 642 -7.50 -7.29 1.49
CA ALA A 642 -6.83 -6.35 0.60
C ALA A 642 -7.49 -4.96 0.62
N LEU A 643 -8.82 -4.87 0.70
CA LEU A 643 -9.52 -3.59 0.93
C LEU A 643 -9.14 -2.96 2.27
N GLN A 644 -9.05 -3.74 3.35
CA GLN A 644 -8.62 -3.23 4.65
C GLN A 644 -7.18 -2.70 4.63
N GLU A 645 -6.28 -3.37 3.92
CA GLU A 645 -4.93 -2.88 3.68
C GLU A 645 -4.92 -1.56 2.90
N HIS A 646 -5.72 -1.46 1.84
CA HIS A 646 -5.92 -0.22 1.07
C HIS A 646 -6.48 0.91 1.93
N ARG A 647 -7.41 0.61 2.85
CA ARG A 647 -7.97 1.55 3.84
C ARG A 647 -7.02 1.91 4.99
N HIS A 648 -5.81 1.32 5.02
CA HIS A 648 -4.85 1.42 6.13
C HIS A 648 -5.40 0.93 7.48
N LEU A 649 -6.34 -0.02 7.43
CA LEU A 649 -6.91 -0.68 8.60
C LEU A 649 -6.27 -2.05 8.82
N PRO A 650 -6.36 -2.61 10.04
CA PRO A 650 -5.89 -3.96 10.30
C PRO A 650 -6.62 -5.03 9.47
N PHE A 651 -5.87 -5.80 8.70
CA PHE A 651 -6.36 -6.96 7.93
C PHE A 651 -5.92 -8.31 8.53
N ASP A 652 -4.89 -8.28 9.38
CA ASP A 652 -4.18 -9.42 9.98
C ASP A 652 -4.62 -9.73 11.43
N LYS A 653 -5.61 -9.00 11.93
CA LYS A 653 -6.15 -9.10 13.29
C LYS A 653 -7.58 -8.59 13.35
N ALA A 654 -8.32 -9.06 14.35
CA ALA A 654 -9.63 -8.54 14.71
C ALA A 654 -9.64 -8.14 16.19
N TYR A 655 -10.42 -7.11 16.51
CA TYR A 655 -10.56 -6.59 17.89
C TYR A 655 -11.76 -7.19 18.63
N CYS A 656 -12.60 -7.95 17.93
CA CYS A 656 -13.70 -8.74 18.49
C CYS A 656 -13.28 -10.21 18.66
N ALA A 657 -14.04 -10.97 19.47
CA ALA A 657 -13.82 -12.41 19.69
C ALA A 657 -12.39 -12.83 20.09
N LEU A 658 -11.63 -11.98 20.78
CA LEU A 658 -10.23 -12.24 21.18
C LEU A 658 -10.02 -13.58 21.89
N GLU A 659 -10.99 -13.98 22.72
CA GLU A 659 -10.96 -15.29 23.39
C GLU A 659 -10.98 -16.43 22.38
N GLN A 660 -11.92 -16.42 21.42
CA GLN A 660 -12.05 -17.46 20.40
C GLN A 660 -10.85 -17.48 19.46
N LEU A 661 -10.31 -16.30 19.11
CA LEU A 661 -9.16 -16.18 18.21
C LEU A 661 -7.86 -16.77 18.77
N SER A 662 -7.75 -16.84 20.11
CA SER A 662 -6.57 -17.32 20.81
C SER A 662 -6.55 -18.84 21.02
N PHE A 663 -7.70 -19.52 20.91
CA PHE A 663 -7.80 -20.95 21.17
C PHE A 663 -7.73 -21.78 19.88
N PRO A 664 -6.91 -22.86 19.83
CA PRO A 664 -6.87 -23.77 18.69
C PRO A 664 -8.23 -24.39 18.37
N MET A 665 -8.60 -24.39 17.09
CA MET A 665 -9.86 -24.95 16.61
C MET A 665 -9.83 -26.47 16.53
N LYS A 666 -10.97 -27.07 16.88
CA LYS A 666 -11.21 -28.51 16.78
C LYS A 666 -11.87 -28.85 15.43
N PRO A 667 -11.60 -30.03 14.86
CA PRO A 667 -10.72 -31.10 15.35
C PRO A 667 -9.24 -30.93 14.96
N PHE A 668 -8.86 -29.84 14.29
CA PHE A 668 -7.53 -29.68 13.68
C PHE A 668 -6.35 -29.75 14.66
N VAL A 669 -6.55 -29.32 15.90
CA VAL A 669 -5.52 -29.36 16.96
C VAL A 669 -5.25 -30.78 17.49
N TRP A 670 -6.18 -31.74 17.30
CA TRP A 670 -6.05 -33.06 17.90
C TRP A 670 -4.82 -33.81 17.37
N GLU A 671 -4.19 -34.62 18.24
CA GLU A 671 -3.05 -35.45 17.85
C GLU A 671 -3.42 -36.49 16.78
N SER A 672 -4.69 -36.88 16.71
CA SER A 672 -5.24 -37.76 15.69
C SER A 672 -5.30 -37.14 14.30
N ASN A 673 -5.14 -35.82 14.15
CA ASN A 673 -5.01 -35.18 12.85
C ASN A 673 -3.60 -35.45 12.28
N PRO A 674 -3.47 -36.29 11.23
CA PRO A 674 -2.17 -36.63 10.67
C PRO A 674 -1.49 -35.44 9.97
N ASN A 675 -2.23 -34.37 9.67
CA ASN A 675 -1.71 -33.22 8.94
C ASN A 675 -1.08 -32.16 9.88
N LEU A 676 0.25 -32.23 10.01
CA LEU A 676 1.07 -31.30 10.80
C LEU A 676 0.84 -29.82 10.43
N HIS A 677 0.66 -29.51 9.14
CA HIS A 677 0.45 -28.15 8.67
C HIS A 677 -0.82 -27.53 9.27
N THR A 678 -1.95 -28.23 9.14
CA THR A 678 -3.24 -27.76 9.67
C THR A 678 -3.30 -27.75 11.20
N ARG A 679 -2.50 -28.59 11.86
CA ARG A 679 -2.38 -28.60 13.32
C ARG A 679 -1.63 -27.37 13.82
N ALA A 680 -0.53 -26.99 13.14
CA ALA A 680 0.21 -25.76 13.45
C ALA A 680 -0.63 -24.49 13.16
N ALA A 681 -1.43 -24.50 12.10
CA ALA A 681 -2.32 -23.42 11.71
C ALA A 681 -3.71 -23.45 12.40
N SER A 682 -3.93 -24.33 13.39
CA SER A 682 -5.27 -24.52 13.98
C SER A 682 -5.77 -23.34 14.82
N THR A 683 -4.88 -22.45 15.27
CA THR A 683 -5.24 -21.23 16.00
C THR A 683 -5.72 -20.14 15.02
N PRO A 684 -6.94 -19.59 15.18
CA PRO A 684 -7.50 -18.60 14.25
C PRO A 684 -6.59 -17.40 13.99
N GLN A 685 -5.91 -16.89 15.03
CA GLN A 685 -4.99 -15.75 14.88
C GLN A 685 -3.89 -15.97 13.83
N HIS A 686 -3.49 -17.22 13.56
CA HIS A 686 -2.48 -17.55 12.54
C HIS A 686 -3.05 -17.65 11.12
N LEU A 687 -4.39 -17.66 10.97
CA LEU A 687 -5.07 -17.88 9.69
C LEU A 687 -5.51 -16.61 8.99
N PHE A 688 -5.37 -15.43 9.63
CA PHE A 688 -5.69 -14.15 8.98
C PHE A 688 -4.83 -13.97 7.72
N ASP A 689 -3.51 -14.02 7.83
CA ASP A 689 -2.64 -13.85 6.67
C ASP A 689 -2.53 -15.15 5.87
N TYR A 690 -3.30 -15.25 4.79
CA TYR A 690 -3.32 -16.44 3.94
C TYR A 690 -2.00 -16.65 3.17
N ASN A 691 -1.20 -15.61 2.95
CA ASN A 691 0.11 -15.76 2.29
C ASN A 691 1.05 -16.61 3.16
N LYS A 692 0.97 -16.48 4.50
CA LYS A 692 1.73 -17.31 5.45
C LYS A 692 1.30 -18.79 5.46
N LEU A 693 0.11 -19.09 4.95
CA LEU A 693 -0.40 -20.46 4.78
C LEU A 693 0.10 -21.10 3.47
N GLY A 694 0.80 -20.32 2.64
CA GLY A 694 1.50 -20.81 1.45
C GLY A 694 0.63 -20.98 0.21
N TYR A 695 -0.50 -20.27 0.10
CA TYR A 695 -1.34 -20.28 -1.10
C TYR A 695 -1.72 -18.85 -1.54
N LYS A 696 -2.09 -18.69 -2.82
CA LYS A 696 -2.52 -17.42 -3.43
C LYS A 696 -3.76 -17.64 -4.29
N TYR A 697 -4.40 -16.54 -4.70
CA TYR A 697 -5.41 -16.53 -5.75
C TYR A 697 -4.80 -16.06 -7.06
N ASP A 698 -5.40 -16.41 -8.20
CA ASP A 698 -5.02 -15.88 -9.52
C ASP A 698 -5.15 -14.36 -9.59
N ASP A 699 -6.27 -13.84 -9.07
CA ASP A 699 -6.50 -12.41 -8.89
C ASP A 699 -7.45 -12.15 -7.69
N LEU A 700 -7.44 -10.92 -7.21
CA LEU A 700 -8.33 -10.41 -6.17
C LEU A 700 -9.32 -9.37 -6.74
N GLU A 701 -9.68 -9.48 -8.02
CA GLU A 701 -10.61 -8.55 -8.67
C GLU A 701 -12.07 -8.94 -8.39
N PHE A 702 -12.94 -7.94 -8.19
CA PHE A 702 -14.38 -8.16 -8.05
C PHE A 702 -15.10 -7.55 -9.26
N HIS A 703 -15.71 -8.39 -10.11
CA HIS A 703 -16.32 -7.96 -11.38
C HIS A 703 -15.39 -7.13 -12.30
N GLY A 704 -14.09 -7.44 -12.30
CA GLY A 704 -13.07 -6.73 -13.07
C GLY A 704 -12.64 -5.38 -12.47
N MET A 705 -13.15 -5.05 -11.27
CA MET A 705 -12.63 -3.93 -10.48
C MET A 705 -11.46 -4.40 -9.65
N ASN A 706 -10.32 -3.70 -9.74
CA ASN A 706 -9.24 -3.83 -8.77
C ASN A 706 -9.66 -3.21 -7.42
N ILE A 707 -8.82 -3.35 -6.39
CA ILE A 707 -9.13 -2.89 -5.03
C ILE A 707 -9.44 -1.38 -4.97
N ASP A 708 -8.70 -0.53 -5.70
CA ASP A 708 -8.94 0.92 -5.75
C ASP A 708 -10.30 1.26 -6.40
N GLN A 709 -10.65 0.57 -7.50
CA GLN A 709 -11.92 0.74 -8.20
C GLN A 709 -13.10 0.24 -7.36
N LEU A 710 -12.91 -0.88 -6.65
CA LEU A 710 -13.89 -1.46 -5.75
C LEU A 710 -14.18 -0.53 -4.56
N GLU A 711 -13.16 0.08 -3.96
CA GLU A 711 -13.36 1.07 -2.89
C GLU A 711 -14.14 2.29 -3.39
N ASN A 712 -13.83 2.77 -4.61
CA ASN A 712 -14.59 3.85 -5.23
C ASN A 712 -16.06 3.46 -5.50
N ALA A 713 -16.34 2.20 -5.85
CA ALA A 713 -17.71 1.71 -6.00
C ALA A 713 -18.45 1.66 -4.65
N ILE A 714 -17.77 1.25 -3.57
CA ILE A 714 -18.29 1.25 -2.19
C ILE A 714 -18.58 2.68 -1.71
N HIS A 715 -17.69 3.65 -1.96
CA HIS A 715 -17.94 5.05 -1.61
C HIS A 715 -19.17 5.61 -2.34
N LYS A 716 -19.38 5.24 -3.61
CA LYS A 716 -20.60 5.63 -4.36
C LYS A 716 -21.87 5.06 -3.74
N THR A 717 -21.84 3.87 -3.14
CA THR A 717 -23.01 3.31 -2.43
C THR A 717 -23.22 3.95 -1.06
N GLN A 718 -22.14 4.29 -0.35
CA GLN A 718 -22.20 5.02 0.94
C GLN A 718 -22.69 6.47 0.81
N ASN A 719 -22.57 7.08 -0.37
CA ASN A 719 -23.06 8.44 -0.66
C ASN A 719 -24.56 8.52 -0.96
N LYS A 720 -25.32 7.45 -0.70
CA LYS A 720 -26.77 7.40 -0.84
C LYS A 720 -27.42 7.03 0.49
N ASP A 721 -28.57 7.62 0.76
CA ASP A 721 -29.42 7.20 1.87
C ASP A 721 -29.89 5.77 1.64
N ARG A 722 -29.77 4.93 2.67
CA ARG A 722 -30.17 3.52 2.61
C ARG A 722 -30.98 3.12 3.83
N VAL A 723 -31.91 2.20 3.63
CA VAL A 723 -32.71 1.59 4.68
C VAL A 723 -32.46 0.10 4.68
N PHE A 724 -32.14 -0.43 5.85
CA PHE A 724 -31.82 -1.84 6.06
C PHE A 724 -32.88 -2.50 6.94
N ALA A 725 -33.24 -3.74 6.62
CA ALA A 725 -33.84 -4.66 7.55
C ALA A 725 -32.73 -5.38 8.34
N SER A 726 -32.75 -5.23 9.66
CA SER A 726 -31.72 -5.72 10.57
C SER A 726 -32.23 -6.93 11.35
N PHE A 727 -31.58 -8.08 11.18
CA PHE A 727 -31.93 -9.36 11.77
C PHE A 727 -30.92 -9.76 12.85
N LEU A 728 -31.41 -10.21 14.00
CA LEU A 728 -30.59 -10.90 15.00
C LEU A 728 -30.81 -12.41 14.84
N LEU A 729 -29.84 -13.12 14.26
CA LEU A 729 -29.98 -14.55 13.93
C LEU A 729 -29.32 -15.43 15.00
N PHE A 730 -29.89 -16.62 15.20
CA PHE A 730 -29.36 -17.67 16.06
C PHE A 730 -29.67 -19.05 15.47
N GLY A 731 -28.95 -20.07 15.92
CA GLY A 731 -29.16 -21.45 15.50
C GLY A 731 -30.56 -21.96 15.87
N ILE A 732 -31.33 -22.35 14.85
CA ILE A 732 -32.71 -22.87 14.97
C ILE A 732 -32.78 -24.41 14.84
N LYS A 733 -31.63 -25.10 14.83
CA LYS A 733 -31.47 -26.57 14.74
C LYS A 733 -31.94 -27.22 13.45
N THR A 734 -32.28 -26.43 12.44
CA THR A 734 -32.65 -26.90 11.11
C THR A 734 -32.31 -25.80 10.11
N SER A 735 -32.01 -26.16 8.87
CA SER A 735 -31.86 -25.15 7.82
C SER A 735 -33.22 -24.55 7.48
N ALA A 736 -33.26 -23.24 7.23
CA ALA A 736 -34.49 -22.53 6.90
C ALA A 736 -34.23 -21.34 5.97
N ASP A 737 -35.23 -21.00 5.17
CA ASP A 737 -35.33 -19.76 4.42
C ASP A 737 -36.32 -18.80 5.10
N VAL A 738 -35.85 -17.59 5.35
CA VAL A 738 -36.55 -16.54 6.08
C VAL A 738 -36.96 -15.47 5.08
N HIS A 739 -38.22 -15.51 4.66
CA HIS A 739 -38.81 -14.57 3.72
C HIS A 739 -39.22 -13.29 4.43
N LEU A 740 -38.74 -12.15 3.94
CA LEU A 740 -39.09 -10.83 4.43
C LEU A 740 -40.08 -10.15 3.48
N LYS A 741 -41.14 -9.59 4.04
CA LYS A 741 -42.07 -8.70 3.32
C LYS A 741 -42.07 -7.32 3.95
N LEU A 742 -42.11 -6.30 3.10
CA LEU A 742 -42.34 -4.92 3.49
C LEU A 742 -43.80 -4.59 3.23
N CYS A 743 -44.54 -4.25 4.28
CA CYS A 743 -45.97 -3.97 4.22
C CYS A 743 -46.26 -2.50 4.54
N LYS A 744 -47.15 -1.88 3.77
CA LYS A 744 -47.81 -0.60 4.08
C LYS A 744 -49.31 -0.85 4.10
N ASP A 745 -49.93 -0.72 5.27
CA ASP A 745 -51.30 -1.16 5.53
C ASP A 745 -51.48 -2.66 5.21
N GLU A 746 -52.34 -2.99 4.24
CA GLU A 746 -52.61 -4.36 3.78
C GLU A 746 -51.77 -4.76 2.54
N THR A 747 -51.01 -3.82 1.97
CA THR A 747 -50.22 -4.05 0.75
C THR A 747 -48.79 -4.42 1.12
N CYS A 748 -48.38 -5.64 0.77
CA CYS A 748 -47.04 -6.15 1.03
C CYS A 748 -46.30 -6.47 -0.27
N GLU A 749 -45.01 -6.14 -0.32
CA GLU A 749 -44.09 -6.57 -1.37
C GLU A 749 -43.00 -7.45 -0.77
N ASP A 750 -42.53 -8.46 -1.52
CA ASP A 750 -41.39 -9.27 -1.13
C ASP A 750 -40.13 -8.40 -1.10
N ALA A 751 -39.49 -8.34 0.06
CA ALA A 751 -38.33 -7.48 0.31
C ALA A 751 -36.99 -8.22 0.22
N GLY A 752 -37.00 -9.55 0.38
CA GLY A 752 -35.81 -10.38 0.26
C GLY A 752 -35.94 -11.69 1.04
N VAL A 753 -34.92 -12.55 0.92
CA VAL A 753 -34.86 -13.85 1.61
C VAL A 753 -33.50 -13.98 2.29
N VAL A 754 -33.49 -14.47 3.53
CA VAL A 754 -32.29 -14.79 4.30
C VAL A 754 -32.23 -16.30 4.51
N PHE A 755 -31.09 -16.91 4.22
CA PHE A 755 -30.90 -18.35 4.38
C PHE A 755 -30.09 -18.64 5.65
N VAL A 756 -30.59 -19.56 6.47
CA VAL A 756 -29.91 -20.04 7.68
C VAL A 756 -29.60 -21.52 7.49
N LEU A 757 -28.32 -21.89 7.60
CA LEU A 757 -27.89 -23.29 7.57
C LEU A 757 -27.87 -23.85 8.99
N GLY A 758 -28.47 -25.01 9.20
CA GLY A 758 -28.52 -25.62 10.53
C GLY A 758 -28.76 -27.12 10.53
N GLY A 759 -28.65 -27.73 11.70
CA GLY A 759 -28.89 -29.16 11.86
C GLY A 759 -29.11 -29.60 13.30
N ASP A 760 -29.64 -30.81 13.48
CA ASP A 760 -30.01 -31.35 14.81
C ASP A 760 -28.83 -31.39 15.79
N ASN A 761 -27.61 -31.58 15.27
CA ASN A 761 -26.36 -31.70 16.03
C ASN A 761 -25.49 -30.44 15.96
N GLU A 762 -26.03 -29.30 15.51
CA GLU A 762 -25.27 -28.06 15.44
C GLU A 762 -24.81 -27.60 16.83
N MET A 763 -23.65 -26.95 16.89
CA MET A 763 -23.27 -26.23 18.09
C MET A 763 -24.18 -25.00 18.24
N PRO A 764 -24.80 -24.76 19.41
CA PRO A 764 -25.62 -23.58 19.60
C PRO A 764 -24.81 -22.29 19.41
N TRP A 765 -25.31 -21.37 18.61
CA TRP A 765 -24.71 -20.07 18.34
C TRP A 765 -25.78 -18.97 18.25
N PRO A 766 -25.44 -17.76 18.71
CA PRO A 766 -26.03 -16.52 18.19
C PRO A 766 -24.95 -15.65 17.54
N PHE A 767 -25.30 -14.89 16.49
CA PHE A 767 -24.42 -13.79 16.08
C PHE A 767 -24.34 -12.74 17.20
N ASP A 768 -23.16 -12.15 17.37
CA ASP A 768 -22.94 -11.05 18.32
C ASP A 768 -23.50 -9.72 17.79
N ARG A 769 -23.66 -9.60 16.46
CA ARG A 769 -24.19 -8.42 15.76
C ARG A 769 -25.36 -8.78 14.85
N THR A 770 -26.02 -7.76 14.31
CA THR A 770 -27.18 -7.95 13.43
C THR A 770 -26.78 -8.02 11.94
N TYR A 771 -27.40 -8.94 11.22
CA TYR A 771 -27.33 -8.99 9.76
C TYR A 771 -28.21 -7.89 9.15
N LYS A 772 -27.65 -7.08 8.25
CA LYS A 772 -28.35 -5.97 7.58
C LYS A 772 -28.64 -6.35 6.13
N MET A 773 -29.89 -6.30 5.72
CA MET A 773 -30.33 -6.49 4.33
C MET A 773 -30.87 -5.17 3.77
N ASP A 774 -30.35 -4.71 2.63
CA ASP A 774 -30.78 -3.46 2.01
C ASP A 774 -32.19 -3.59 1.41
N ILE A 775 -33.14 -2.78 1.90
CA ILE A 775 -34.54 -2.73 1.43
C ILE A 775 -34.88 -1.41 0.72
N THR A 776 -33.87 -0.59 0.43
CA THR A 776 -34.02 0.74 -0.18
C THR A 776 -34.72 0.66 -1.54
N ASN A 777 -34.35 -0.30 -2.38
CA ASN A 777 -34.96 -0.51 -3.69
C ASN A 777 -36.45 -0.90 -3.58
N VAL A 778 -36.82 -1.64 -2.54
CA VAL A 778 -38.20 -2.09 -2.30
C VAL A 778 -39.06 -0.91 -1.86
N LEU A 779 -38.54 -0.04 -0.98
CA LEU A 779 -39.18 1.22 -0.59
C LEU A 779 -39.44 2.12 -1.81
N HIS A 780 -38.44 2.28 -2.68
CA HIS A 780 -38.58 3.02 -3.92
C HIS A 780 -39.62 2.40 -4.86
N LYS A 781 -39.63 1.07 -5.02
CA LYS A 781 -40.62 0.34 -5.83
C LYS A 781 -42.05 0.55 -5.30
N MET A 782 -42.22 0.53 -3.98
CA MET A 782 -43.50 0.80 -3.31
C MET A 782 -43.87 2.28 -3.25
N HIS A 783 -43.03 3.18 -3.76
CA HIS A 783 -43.21 4.63 -3.70
C HIS A 783 -43.42 5.14 -2.26
N ILE A 784 -42.70 4.56 -1.30
CA ILE A 784 -42.70 4.97 0.10
C ILE A 784 -41.60 6.02 0.28
N PRO A 785 -41.94 7.30 0.57
CA PRO A 785 -40.95 8.31 0.93
C PRO A 785 -40.18 7.89 2.19
N LEU A 786 -38.89 8.21 2.26
CA LEU A 786 -38.07 7.87 3.44
C LEU A 786 -38.59 8.57 4.69
N GLU A 787 -39.21 9.74 4.53
CA GLU A 787 -39.81 10.53 5.61
C GLU A 787 -40.97 9.81 6.30
N ASP A 788 -41.73 8.98 5.57
CA ASP A 788 -42.86 8.19 6.09
C ASP A 788 -42.40 7.18 7.17
N LEU A 789 -41.12 6.77 7.15
CA LEU A 789 -40.55 5.83 8.13
C LEU A 789 -40.42 6.44 9.53
N TYR A 790 -40.37 7.77 9.64
CA TYR A 790 -40.23 8.47 10.92
C TYR A 790 -41.56 8.97 11.49
N VAL A 791 -42.66 8.86 10.75
CA VAL A 791 -43.96 9.36 11.18
C VAL A 791 -44.51 8.48 12.30
N HIS A 792 -44.72 9.06 13.48
CA HIS A 792 -45.41 8.35 14.57
C HIS A 792 -46.81 7.91 14.12
N GLY A 793 -47.04 6.60 14.05
CA GLY A 793 -48.28 6.00 13.56
C GLY A 793 -48.23 5.57 12.09
N SER A 794 -47.06 5.53 11.45
CA SER A 794 -46.92 4.90 10.14
C SER A 794 -47.39 3.44 10.20
N THR A 795 -48.07 2.99 9.15
CA THR A 795 -48.57 1.62 9.00
C THR A 795 -47.55 0.72 8.31
N ILE A 796 -46.30 1.19 8.19
CA ILE A 796 -45.20 0.49 7.56
C ILE A 796 -44.59 -0.48 8.57
N HIS A 797 -44.55 -1.76 8.23
CA HIS A 797 -44.03 -2.81 9.08
C HIS A 797 -43.39 -3.94 8.26
N LEU A 798 -42.57 -4.74 8.93
CA LEU A 798 -41.91 -5.91 8.36
C LEU A 798 -42.63 -7.18 8.80
N GLU A 799 -42.98 -8.05 7.86
CA GLU A 799 -43.49 -9.40 8.14
C GLU A 799 -42.44 -10.45 7.78
N VAL A 800 -42.29 -11.46 8.63
CA VAL A 800 -41.34 -12.55 8.43
C VAL A 800 -42.07 -13.88 8.35
N LYS A 801 -41.77 -14.67 7.32
CA LYS A 801 -42.21 -16.05 7.19
C LYS A 801 -40.99 -16.97 7.13
N ILE A 802 -40.91 -17.91 8.06
CA ILE A 802 -39.79 -18.85 8.16
C ILE A 802 -40.26 -20.21 7.63
N GLU A 803 -39.57 -20.75 6.62
CA GLU A 803 -39.81 -22.08 6.06
C GLU A 803 -38.59 -22.96 6.34
N SER A 804 -38.78 -24.13 6.94
CA SER A 804 -37.70 -25.08 7.13
C SER A 804 -37.36 -25.76 5.80
N VAL A 805 -36.17 -26.36 5.70
CA VAL A 805 -35.72 -27.10 4.50
C VAL A 805 -36.71 -28.20 4.08
N ASP A 806 -37.42 -28.83 5.02
CA ASP A 806 -38.48 -29.81 4.75
C ASP A 806 -39.82 -29.21 4.27
N GLY A 807 -39.91 -27.89 4.09
CA GLY A 807 -41.12 -27.14 3.69
C GLY A 807 -42.12 -26.87 4.81
N LYS A 808 -41.73 -26.98 6.09
CA LYS A 808 -42.62 -26.65 7.22
C LYS A 808 -42.49 -25.18 7.58
N VAL A 809 -43.61 -24.47 7.67
CA VAL A 809 -43.63 -23.11 8.19
C VAL A 809 -43.38 -23.15 9.70
N LEU A 810 -42.29 -22.52 10.15
CA LEU A 810 -41.95 -22.37 11.57
C LEU A 810 -42.66 -21.15 12.15
N ASP A 811 -42.83 -21.13 13.47
CA ASP A 811 -43.41 -19.95 14.16
C ASP A 811 -42.48 -18.75 13.96
N SER A 812 -43.02 -17.61 13.51
CA SER A 812 -42.28 -16.36 13.36
C SER A 812 -41.62 -15.89 14.66
N SER A 813 -42.13 -16.33 15.82
CA SER A 813 -41.50 -16.05 17.12
C SER A 813 -40.17 -16.78 17.35
N SER A 814 -39.80 -17.71 16.45
CA SER A 814 -38.54 -18.44 16.48
C SER A 814 -37.33 -17.58 16.12
N LEU A 815 -37.54 -16.36 15.61
CA LEU A 815 -36.49 -15.35 15.44
C LEU A 815 -37.00 -14.00 15.97
N PRO A 816 -36.12 -13.10 16.43
CA PRO A 816 -36.50 -11.76 16.85
C PRO A 816 -37.05 -10.97 15.65
N VAL A 817 -38.04 -10.13 15.89
CA VAL A 817 -38.62 -9.29 14.83
C VAL A 817 -37.52 -8.37 14.25
N PRO A 818 -37.35 -8.32 12.91
CA PRO A 818 -36.35 -7.48 12.30
C PRO A 818 -36.66 -6.00 12.52
N SER A 819 -35.60 -5.19 12.66
CA SER A 819 -35.72 -3.74 12.85
C SER A 819 -35.39 -3.01 11.55
N MET A 820 -36.06 -1.89 11.27
CA MET A 820 -35.66 -1.00 10.16
C MET A 820 -34.59 -0.02 10.65
N ILE A 821 -33.47 0.04 9.94
CA ILE A 821 -32.36 0.96 10.23
C ILE A 821 -32.20 1.88 9.02
N TYR A 822 -32.37 3.18 9.23
CA TYR A 822 -31.97 4.17 8.24
C TYR A 822 -30.51 4.58 8.46
N VAL A 823 -29.72 4.51 7.40
CA VAL A 823 -28.33 4.97 7.35
C VAL A 823 -28.27 6.13 6.36
N PRO A 824 -27.99 7.37 6.82
CA PRO A 824 -27.84 8.52 5.93
C PRO A 824 -26.58 8.38 5.08
N ALA A 825 -26.52 9.07 3.94
CA ALA A 825 -25.29 9.20 3.17
C ALA A 825 -24.12 9.72 4.04
N LYS A 826 -22.90 9.17 3.88
CA LYS A 826 -21.73 9.42 4.76
C LYS A 826 -21.32 10.91 4.85
N GLU A 827 -21.68 11.73 3.86
CA GLU A 827 -21.43 13.18 3.83
C GLU A 827 -22.67 14.05 4.13
N PHE A 828 -23.80 13.44 4.51
CA PHE A 828 -25.03 14.19 4.79
C PHE A 828 -24.90 15.00 6.09
N THR A 829 -24.61 16.28 5.94
CA THR A 829 -24.76 17.27 7.02
C THR A 829 -26.17 17.84 6.93
N LYS A 830 -27.06 17.41 7.85
CA LYS A 830 -28.39 17.98 7.98
C LYS A 830 -28.28 19.39 8.56
N GLU A 831 -28.12 20.39 7.70
CA GLU A 831 -28.16 21.79 8.12
C GLU A 831 -29.59 22.14 8.57
N ILE A 832 -29.72 22.92 9.65
CA ILE A 832 -31.03 23.37 10.16
C ILE A 832 -31.62 24.32 9.11
N GLU A 833 -32.50 23.79 8.26
CA GLU A 833 -33.22 24.59 7.27
C GLU A 833 -34.14 25.59 7.95
N LYS A 834 -34.11 26.85 7.53
CA LYS A 834 -35.19 27.79 7.84
C LYS A 834 -36.50 27.28 7.24
N GLU A 835 -37.60 27.36 8.00
CA GLU A 835 -38.95 27.19 7.44
C GLU A 835 -39.16 28.21 6.30
N ALA A 836 -39.44 27.72 5.11
CA ALA A 836 -39.65 28.57 3.94
C ALA A 836 -40.86 29.51 4.15
N VAL A 837 -40.62 30.82 4.06
CA VAL A 837 -41.71 31.79 4.02
C VAL A 837 -42.52 31.54 2.75
N ARG A 838 -43.84 31.38 2.89
CA ARG A 838 -44.74 31.04 1.77
C ARG A 838 -44.55 32.02 0.60
N GLY A 839 -44.05 31.50 -0.54
CA GLY A 839 -43.80 32.27 -1.76
C GLY A 839 -42.33 32.64 -2.01
N THR A 840 -41.41 32.31 -1.11
CA THR A 840 -39.96 32.50 -1.28
C THR A 840 -39.32 31.19 -1.71
N ILE A 841 -38.47 31.25 -2.74
CA ILE A 841 -37.69 30.09 -3.20
C ILE A 841 -36.42 29.95 -2.34
N ILE A 842 -36.11 28.75 -1.87
CA ILE A 842 -34.91 28.49 -1.07
C ILE A 842 -33.81 27.90 -1.93
N ARG A 843 -32.63 28.52 -1.91
CA ARG A 843 -31.39 27.94 -2.44
C ARG A 843 -30.71 27.13 -1.35
N LYS A 844 -30.49 25.84 -1.61
CA LYS A 844 -29.89 24.90 -0.66
C LYS A 844 -28.45 24.56 -1.05
N ASN A 845 -27.67 24.06 -0.10
CA ASN A 845 -26.37 23.46 -0.41
C ASN A 845 -26.57 22.27 -1.36
N VAL A 846 -25.73 22.14 -2.39
CA VAL A 846 -25.80 21.01 -3.33
C VAL A 846 -25.64 19.65 -2.63
N ASN A 847 -24.91 19.61 -1.52
CA ASN A 847 -24.68 18.39 -0.73
C ASN A 847 -25.85 18.03 0.19
N SER A 848 -26.81 18.95 0.42
CA SER A 848 -28.01 18.69 1.24
C SER A 848 -29.27 18.37 0.42
N LEU A 849 -29.15 18.33 -0.92
CA LEU A 849 -30.27 18.02 -1.81
C LEU A 849 -30.76 16.59 -1.60
N THR A 850 -32.09 16.44 -1.49
CA THR A 850 -32.71 15.12 -1.47
C THR A 850 -32.72 14.50 -2.88
N PRO A 851 -32.88 13.16 -3.01
CA PRO A 851 -33.05 12.53 -4.32
C PRO A 851 -34.23 13.10 -5.14
N SER A 852 -35.30 13.55 -4.46
CA SER A 852 -36.43 14.23 -5.11
C SER A 852 -36.02 15.59 -5.67
N ASP A 853 -35.27 16.38 -4.90
CA ASP A 853 -34.78 17.69 -5.34
C ASP A 853 -33.86 17.55 -6.56
N ILE A 854 -32.94 16.58 -6.56
CA ILE A 854 -32.03 16.30 -7.68
C ILE A 854 -32.83 15.96 -8.96
N LYS A 855 -33.81 15.07 -8.85
CA LYS A 855 -34.65 14.68 -9.99
C LYS A 855 -35.44 15.87 -10.53
N GLU A 856 -36.07 16.64 -9.67
CA GLU A 856 -36.87 17.80 -10.05
C GLU A 856 -36.03 18.87 -10.74
N LEU A 857 -34.83 19.16 -10.22
CA LEU A 857 -33.87 20.08 -10.82
C LEU A 857 -33.43 19.60 -12.21
N ARG A 858 -33.09 18.32 -12.37
CA ARG A 858 -32.70 17.73 -13.67
C ARG A 858 -33.84 17.84 -14.69
N ASP A 859 -35.06 17.48 -14.31
CA ASP A 859 -36.23 17.57 -15.18
C ASP A 859 -36.53 19.03 -15.58
N ALA A 860 -36.42 19.98 -14.64
CA ALA A 860 -36.61 21.40 -14.92
C ALA A 860 -35.51 21.95 -15.84
N MET A 861 -34.24 21.63 -15.58
CA MET A 861 -33.11 22.07 -16.39
C MET A 861 -33.18 21.51 -17.82
N ALA A 862 -33.52 20.23 -17.99
CA ALA A 862 -33.75 19.64 -19.31
C ALA A 862 -34.83 20.39 -20.10
N LYS A 863 -35.92 20.80 -19.45
CA LYS A 863 -37.00 21.61 -20.07
C LYS A 863 -36.57 23.04 -20.39
N VAL A 864 -35.69 23.65 -19.60
CA VAL A 864 -35.14 24.99 -19.88
C VAL A 864 -34.13 24.94 -21.05
N GLN A 865 -33.30 23.89 -21.10
CA GLN A 865 -32.39 23.64 -22.23
C GLN A 865 -33.13 23.41 -23.55
N ALA A 866 -34.29 22.76 -23.51
CA ALA A 866 -35.15 22.55 -24.68
C ALA A 866 -35.98 23.79 -25.08
N ASP A 867 -36.07 24.82 -24.23
CA ASP A 867 -36.87 26.02 -24.51
C ASP A 867 -36.10 26.98 -25.45
N THR A 868 -36.68 27.29 -26.60
CA THR A 868 -36.09 28.18 -27.62
C THR A 868 -36.61 29.62 -27.55
N SER A 869 -37.40 29.97 -26.53
CA SER A 869 -37.92 31.33 -26.32
C SER A 869 -36.86 32.26 -25.72
N ASP A 870 -37.21 33.54 -25.51
CA ASP A 870 -36.33 34.50 -24.84
C ASP A 870 -36.06 34.18 -23.35
N ASN A 871 -36.79 33.21 -22.77
CA ASN A 871 -36.54 32.63 -21.44
C ASN A 871 -35.81 31.29 -21.50
N GLY A 872 -35.40 30.86 -22.70
CA GLY A 872 -34.68 29.63 -22.92
C GLY A 872 -33.22 29.68 -22.46
N TYR A 873 -32.62 28.50 -22.27
CA TYR A 873 -31.25 28.36 -21.77
C TYR A 873 -30.23 29.15 -22.61
N GLN A 874 -30.27 28.99 -23.95
CA GLN A 874 -29.36 29.67 -24.88
C GLN A 874 -29.43 31.19 -24.74
N LYS A 875 -30.64 31.74 -24.59
CA LYS A 875 -30.83 33.19 -24.47
C LYS A 875 -30.31 33.71 -23.15
N ILE A 876 -30.59 33.02 -22.04
CA ILE A 876 -30.11 33.41 -20.71
C ILE A 876 -28.58 33.29 -20.65
N ALA A 877 -27.99 32.21 -21.16
CA ALA A 877 -26.54 32.02 -21.22
C ALA A 877 -25.85 33.13 -22.05
N SER A 878 -26.48 33.59 -23.14
CA SER A 878 -25.97 34.68 -23.99
C SER A 878 -25.83 36.04 -23.29
N TYR A 879 -26.45 36.23 -22.12
CA TYR A 879 -26.31 37.48 -21.37
C TYR A 879 -24.88 37.70 -20.87
N HIS A 880 -24.15 36.62 -20.58
CA HIS A 880 -22.80 36.71 -20.02
C HIS A 880 -21.75 36.96 -21.10
N GLY A 881 -21.69 36.10 -22.11
CA GLY A 881 -20.62 36.06 -23.09
C GLY A 881 -21.10 36.16 -24.54
N ILE A 882 -20.77 35.14 -25.34
CA ILE A 882 -21.16 35.05 -26.75
C ILE A 882 -22.53 34.36 -26.85
N PRO A 883 -23.45 34.78 -27.74
CA PRO A 883 -23.35 35.93 -28.65
C PRO A 883 -23.43 37.29 -27.94
N LEU A 884 -22.59 38.23 -28.39
CA LEU A 884 -22.45 39.56 -27.80
C LEU A 884 -23.75 40.37 -27.91
N SER A 885 -24.43 40.53 -26.78
CA SER A 885 -25.76 41.18 -26.73
C SER A 885 -25.69 42.69 -26.47
N CYS A 886 -24.55 43.22 -26.02
CA CYS A 886 -24.39 44.62 -25.68
C CYS A 886 -23.55 45.38 -26.71
N HIS A 887 -23.84 46.67 -26.87
CA HIS A 887 -23.17 47.54 -27.82
C HIS A 887 -22.82 48.87 -27.16
N TYR A 888 -21.61 49.36 -27.41
CA TYR A 888 -21.20 50.72 -27.07
C TYR A 888 -21.96 51.73 -27.95
N GLU A 889 -21.94 53.01 -27.59
CA GLU A 889 -22.62 54.07 -28.38
C GLU A 889 -22.10 54.16 -29.83
N ASN A 890 -20.87 53.72 -30.07
CA ASN A 890 -20.25 53.64 -31.40
C ASN A 890 -20.66 52.37 -32.21
N GLY A 891 -21.45 51.46 -31.62
CA GLY A 891 -21.88 50.21 -32.24
C GLY A 891 -20.94 49.03 -32.07
N THR A 892 -19.80 49.17 -31.39
CA THR A 892 -18.91 48.03 -31.09
C THR A 892 -19.60 47.09 -30.10
N ALA A 893 -19.75 45.82 -30.48
CA ALA A 893 -20.33 44.79 -29.63
C ALA A 893 -19.35 44.36 -28.52
N TYR A 894 -19.89 44.04 -27.34
CA TYR A 894 -19.12 43.58 -26.19
C TYR A 894 -19.97 42.64 -25.32
N ALA A 895 -19.31 41.84 -24.48
CA ALA A 895 -19.96 40.93 -23.54
C ALA A 895 -20.64 41.72 -22.41
N CYS A 896 -21.94 41.53 -22.16
CA CYS A 896 -22.68 42.38 -21.21
C CYS A 896 -22.25 42.23 -19.75
N CYS A 897 -21.58 41.12 -19.40
CA CYS A 897 -21.11 40.82 -18.05
C CYS A 897 -20.32 41.99 -17.45
N GLN A 898 -20.55 42.24 -16.17
CA GLN A 898 -19.82 43.26 -15.40
C GLN A 898 -18.78 42.54 -14.55
N HIS A 899 -17.51 42.59 -14.96
CA HIS A 899 -16.34 42.09 -14.22
C HIS A 899 -15.33 43.22 -14.02
N GLY A 900 -14.52 43.17 -12.97
CA GLY A 900 -13.55 44.19 -12.59
C GLY A 900 -14.19 45.51 -12.17
N MET A 901 -15.43 45.45 -11.66
CA MET A 901 -16.25 46.61 -11.34
C MET A 901 -17.14 46.32 -10.15
N VAL A 902 -17.32 47.30 -9.26
CA VAL A 902 -18.22 47.29 -8.08
C VAL A 902 -19.63 46.70 -8.30
N THR A 903 -20.14 46.69 -9.53
CA THR A 903 -21.44 46.13 -9.92
C THR A 903 -21.41 44.64 -10.28
N PHE A 904 -20.24 43.99 -10.21
CA PHE A 904 -20.04 42.55 -10.42
C PHE A 904 -21.04 41.69 -9.65
N PRO A 905 -21.17 41.82 -8.31
CA PRO A 905 -22.08 40.96 -7.57
C PRO A 905 -23.54 41.24 -7.92
N ASN A 906 -23.90 42.50 -8.18
CA ASN A 906 -25.25 42.89 -8.59
C ASN A 906 -25.65 42.25 -9.92
N TRP A 907 -24.78 42.27 -10.92
CA TRP A 907 -25.07 41.73 -12.26
C TRP A 907 -25.24 40.21 -12.23
N HIS A 908 -24.34 39.51 -11.53
CA HIS A 908 -24.38 38.06 -11.43
C HIS A 908 -25.54 37.56 -10.57
N ARG A 909 -25.90 38.27 -9.49
CA ARG A 909 -27.12 38.01 -8.72
C ARG A 909 -28.37 38.00 -9.60
N LEU A 910 -28.50 38.98 -10.51
CA LEU A 910 -29.62 39.05 -11.44
C LEU A 910 -29.55 37.95 -12.51
N LEU A 911 -28.36 37.55 -12.97
CA LEU A 911 -28.22 36.45 -13.93
C LEU A 911 -28.65 35.11 -13.31
N THR A 912 -28.19 34.80 -12.09
CA THR A 912 -28.61 33.60 -11.36
C THR A 912 -30.12 33.63 -11.13
N LYS A 913 -30.68 34.80 -10.79
CA LYS A 913 -32.14 34.94 -10.64
C LYS A 913 -32.89 34.71 -11.96
N GLN A 914 -32.36 35.20 -13.08
CA GLN A 914 -32.95 34.97 -14.40
C GLN A 914 -33.08 33.47 -14.71
N MET A 915 -32.01 32.69 -14.45
CA MET A 915 -32.02 31.24 -14.66
C MET A 915 -32.91 30.52 -13.63
N GLU A 916 -32.92 30.96 -12.38
CA GLU A 916 -33.77 30.40 -11.33
C GLU A 916 -35.25 30.55 -11.68
N ASP A 917 -35.69 31.72 -12.13
CA ASP A 917 -37.08 31.93 -12.55
C ASP A 917 -37.45 31.07 -13.76
N ALA A 918 -36.50 30.78 -14.66
CA ALA A 918 -36.72 29.87 -15.78
C ALA A 918 -36.90 28.42 -15.31
N LEU A 919 -36.10 27.94 -14.35
CA LEU A 919 -36.25 26.61 -13.76
C LEU A 919 -37.58 26.48 -13.01
N VAL A 920 -37.94 27.49 -12.22
CA VAL A 920 -39.21 27.53 -11.48
C VAL A 920 -40.40 27.49 -12.42
N ALA A 921 -40.35 28.24 -13.54
CA ALA A 921 -41.37 28.20 -14.57
C ALA A 921 -41.53 26.81 -15.24
N LYS A 922 -40.53 25.94 -15.13
CA LYS A 922 -40.54 24.55 -15.64
C LYS A 922 -40.78 23.48 -14.57
N GLY A 923 -41.06 23.89 -13.32
CA GLY A 923 -41.51 23.01 -12.25
C GLY A 923 -40.52 22.79 -11.10
N SER A 924 -39.44 23.58 -11.01
CA SER A 924 -38.54 23.56 -9.85
C SER A 924 -39.12 24.35 -8.67
N HIS A 925 -39.28 23.70 -7.52
CA HIS A 925 -39.66 24.25 -6.23
C HIS A 925 -38.43 24.61 -5.40
N VAL A 926 -37.30 23.97 -5.67
CA VAL A 926 -36.00 24.33 -5.10
C VAL A 926 -35.35 25.39 -5.98
N GLY A 927 -34.70 26.38 -5.36
CA GLY A 927 -33.89 27.36 -6.06
C GLY A 927 -32.63 26.73 -6.64
N ILE A 928 -31.81 27.52 -7.33
CA ILE A 928 -30.53 27.01 -7.84
C ILE A 928 -29.65 26.65 -6.63
N PRO A 929 -29.24 25.38 -6.47
CA PRO A 929 -28.42 24.97 -5.35
C PRO A 929 -27.06 25.66 -5.40
N TYR A 930 -26.48 25.96 -4.24
CA TYR A 930 -25.13 26.51 -4.16
C TYR A 930 -24.13 25.40 -3.88
N TRP A 931 -22.99 25.43 -4.58
CA TRP A 931 -21.85 24.56 -4.29
C TRP A 931 -20.87 25.31 -3.39
N ASP A 932 -20.78 24.93 -2.12
CA ASP A 932 -19.90 25.58 -1.16
C ASP A 932 -18.43 25.17 -1.34
N TRP A 933 -17.78 25.74 -2.35
CA TRP A 933 -16.38 25.46 -2.67
C TRP A 933 -15.37 26.07 -1.68
N THR A 934 -15.80 26.75 -0.62
CA THR A 934 -14.87 27.20 0.43
C THR A 934 -14.50 26.08 1.39
N THR A 935 -15.37 25.07 1.54
CA THR A 935 -15.04 23.83 2.24
C THR A 935 -14.15 22.94 1.38
N THR A 936 -13.43 22.01 1.99
CA THR A 936 -12.62 21.03 1.25
C THR A 936 -13.53 20.01 0.57
N PHE A 937 -13.19 19.63 -0.66
CA PHE A 937 -13.92 18.63 -1.42
C PHE A 937 -12.97 17.79 -2.27
N ALA A 938 -13.21 16.48 -2.34
CA ALA A 938 -12.37 15.56 -3.11
C ALA A 938 -12.78 15.48 -4.60
N ASN A 939 -14.03 15.82 -4.91
CA ASN A 939 -14.62 15.69 -6.23
C ASN A 939 -15.61 16.83 -6.50
N LEU A 940 -15.95 17.08 -7.76
CA LEU A 940 -17.06 17.96 -8.13
C LEU A 940 -18.41 17.37 -7.65
N PRO A 941 -19.44 18.20 -7.39
CA PRO A 941 -20.73 17.73 -6.89
C PRO A 941 -21.40 16.66 -7.77
N VAL A 942 -22.02 15.65 -7.15
CA VAL A 942 -22.71 14.54 -7.85
C VAL A 942 -23.73 15.01 -8.89
N LEU A 943 -24.41 16.13 -8.59
CA LEU A 943 -25.39 16.75 -9.50
C LEU A 943 -24.78 17.04 -10.89
N VAL A 944 -23.48 17.32 -10.99
CA VAL A 944 -22.81 17.71 -12.24
C VAL A 944 -21.86 16.66 -12.83
N THR A 945 -21.64 15.52 -12.16
CA THR A 945 -20.64 14.51 -12.56
C THR A 945 -21.24 13.22 -13.13
N GLU A 946 -22.50 12.89 -12.84
CA GLU A 946 -23.15 11.72 -13.42
C GLU A 946 -23.31 11.90 -14.94
N GLU A 947 -22.80 10.96 -15.75
CA GLU A 947 -22.74 11.10 -17.21
C GLU A 947 -24.07 10.84 -17.92
N LYS A 948 -24.87 9.90 -17.39
CA LYS A 948 -26.13 9.44 -18.01
C LYS A 948 -27.33 10.20 -17.44
N ASP A 949 -28.26 10.57 -18.32
CA ASP A 949 -29.54 11.21 -17.98
C ASP A 949 -29.42 12.43 -17.03
N ASN A 950 -28.36 13.22 -17.22
CA ASN A 950 -28.03 14.34 -16.35
C ASN A 950 -27.88 15.65 -17.15
N SER A 951 -28.91 16.49 -17.10
CA SER A 951 -28.92 17.82 -17.75
C SER A 951 -27.95 18.84 -17.13
N PHE A 952 -27.32 18.52 -15.99
CA PHE A 952 -26.30 19.35 -15.35
C PHE A 952 -24.85 18.95 -15.70
N HIS A 953 -24.66 17.80 -16.36
CA HIS A 953 -23.33 17.32 -16.75
C HIS A 953 -22.67 18.24 -17.79
N HIS A 954 -23.43 18.63 -18.81
CA HIS A 954 -23.02 19.49 -19.91
C HIS A 954 -24.25 20.18 -20.51
N ALA A 955 -24.03 21.21 -21.33
CA ALA A 955 -25.07 21.77 -22.19
C ALA A 955 -24.51 22.09 -23.59
N HIS A 956 -25.40 22.11 -24.57
CA HIS A 956 -25.05 22.48 -25.94
C HIS A 956 -24.84 23.98 -26.08
N ILE A 957 -23.92 24.40 -26.94
CA ILE A 957 -23.64 25.81 -27.28
C ILE A 957 -23.98 26.02 -28.76
N ASP A 958 -25.14 26.62 -29.06
CA ASP A 958 -25.63 26.75 -30.45
C ASP A 958 -24.64 27.49 -31.37
N VAL A 959 -24.02 28.56 -30.85
CA VAL A 959 -23.09 29.42 -31.61
C VAL A 959 -21.76 28.75 -31.94
N ALA A 960 -21.34 27.75 -31.16
CA ALA A 960 -20.11 26.99 -31.39
C ALA A 960 -20.38 25.58 -31.94
N ASN A 961 -21.64 25.14 -31.94
CA ASN A 961 -22.10 23.81 -32.34
C ASN A 961 -21.28 22.69 -31.64
N THR A 962 -21.10 22.83 -30.33
CA THR A 962 -20.39 21.88 -29.46
C THR A 962 -20.99 21.94 -28.06
N ASP A 963 -20.74 20.92 -27.26
CA ASP A 963 -21.11 20.92 -25.85
C ASP A 963 -20.02 21.53 -24.98
N THR A 964 -20.42 22.02 -23.81
CA THR A 964 -19.49 22.50 -22.78
C THR A 964 -18.55 21.41 -22.32
N THR A 965 -17.30 21.76 -22.02
CA THR A 965 -16.30 20.82 -21.53
C THR A 965 -15.60 21.37 -20.30
N ARG A 966 -15.26 20.48 -19.36
CA ARG A 966 -14.52 20.81 -18.14
C ARG A 966 -13.19 20.05 -18.14
N SER A 967 -12.14 20.68 -17.63
CA SER A 967 -10.84 20.03 -17.43
C SER A 967 -10.30 20.42 -16.05
N PRO A 968 -10.91 19.92 -14.96
CA PRO A 968 -10.54 20.31 -13.60
C PRO A 968 -9.04 20.13 -13.36
N ARG A 969 -8.39 21.16 -12.81
CA ARG A 969 -6.97 21.09 -12.46
C ARG A 969 -6.79 20.47 -11.08
N ALA A 970 -5.71 19.73 -10.88
CA ALA A 970 -5.43 19.04 -9.60
C ALA A 970 -5.41 19.99 -8.39
N GLN A 971 -4.95 21.25 -8.58
CA GLN A 971 -4.96 22.29 -7.53
C GLN A 971 -6.34 22.56 -6.93
N LEU A 972 -7.43 22.22 -7.64
CA LEU A 972 -8.78 22.34 -7.14
C LEU A 972 -9.07 21.43 -5.94
N PHE A 973 -8.40 20.27 -5.87
CA PHE A 973 -8.63 19.22 -4.85
C PHE A 973 -7.45 19.07 -3.87
N ASP A 974 -6.23 19.46 -4.29
CA ASP A 974 -4.97 19.17 -3.57
C ASP A 974 -4.64 20.13 -2.41
N ASP A 975 -5.47 21.14 -2.11
CA ASP A 975 -5.13 22.12 -1.05
C ASP A 975 -5.80 21.88 0.31
N PRO A 976 -5.18 21.04 1.15
CA PRO A 976 -5.33 21.18 2.59
C PRO A 976 -3.94 21.19 3.27
N GLU A 977 -3.06 22.16 2.98
CA GLU A 977 -1.85 22.35 3.80
C GLU A 977 -2.17 22.55 5.30
N LYS A 978 -3.43 22.91 5.64
CA LYS A 978 -3.91 23.10 7.02
C LYS A 978 -5.37 22.64 7.24
N GLY A 979 -5.71 21.41 6.85
CA GLY A 979 -7.06 20.86 7.08
C GLY A 979 -8.14 21.74 6.44
N ASP A 980 -9.14 22.18 7.21
CA ASP A 980 -10.28 22.98 6.73
C ASP A 980 -9.90 24.38 6.19
N LYS A 981 -8.67 24.85 6.38
CA LYS A 981 -8.20 26.18 5.93
C LYS A 981 -7.64 26.16 4.50
N SER A 982 -8.48 25.72 3.55
CA SER A 982 -8.17 25.69 2.12
C SER A 982 -7.78 27.07 1.54
N PHE A 983 -7.20 27.10 0.33
CA PHE A 983 -7.00 28.33 -0.45
C PHE A 983 -8.27 29.18 -0.52
N PHE A 984 -9.38 28.57 -0.91
CA PHE A 984 -10.66 29.24 -1.08
C PHE A 984 -11.17 29.85 0.22
N TYR A 985 -11.09 29.08 1.31
CA TYR A 985 -11.42 29.58 2.65
C TYR A 985 -10.61 30.83 3.00
N ARG A 986 -9.28 30.81 2.79
CA ARG A 986 -8.41 31.95 3.10
C ARG A 986 -8.74 33.19 2.29
N GLN A 987 -8.96 33.04 0.97
CA GLN A 987 -9.33 34.16 0.10
C GLN A 987 -10.68 34.77 0.51
N ILE A 988 -11.67 33.94 0.78
CA ILE A 988 -13.02 34.41 1.12
C ILE A 988 -13.09 34.93 2.56
N ALA A 989 -12.38 34.34 3.52
CA ALA A 989 -12.23 34.92 4.85
C ALA A 989 -11.65 36.33 4.77
N LEU A 990 -10.59 36.56 3.96
CA LEU A 990 -10.00 37.89 3.77
C LEU A 990 -10.99 38.88 3.13
N ALA A 991 -11.87 38.43 2.23
CA ALA A 991 -12.95 39.25 1.70
C ALA A 991 -13.95 39.63 2.82
N LEU A 992 -14.40 38.65 3.61
CA LEU A 992 -15.37 38.85 4.70
C LEU A 992 -14.85 39.73 5.85
N GLU A 993 -13.53 39.81 6.01
CA GLU A 993 -12.87 40.78 6.91
C GLU A 993 -13.07 42.25 6.50
N GLN A 994 -13.28 42.54 5.21
CA GLN A 994 -13.38 43.91 4.71
C GLN A 994 -14.71 44.54 5.12
N THR A 995 -14.66 45.77 5.63
CA THR A 995 -15.85 46.52 6.07
C THR A 995 -16.37 47.49 5.00
N ASP A 996 -15.53 47.91 4.05
CA ASP A 996 -15.93 48.70 2.88
C ASP A 996 -16.36 47.77 1.74
N PHE A 997 -17.43 48.12 1.04
CA PHE A 997 -17.98 47.28 -0.03
C PHE A 997 -17.00 47.10 -1.20
N CYS A 998 -16.26 48.13 -1.57
CA CYS A 998 -15.33 48.04 -2.69
C CYS A 998 -14.02 47.33 -2.32
N ASP A 999 -13.60 47.37 -1.04
CA ASP A 999 -12.51 46.51 -0.56
C ASP A 999 -12.94 45.03 -0.50
N PHE A 1000 -14.20 44.76 -0.13
CA PHE A 1000 -14.78 43.41 -0.19
C PHE A 1000 -14.84 42.90 -1.63
N GLU A 1001 -15.38 43.70 -2.55
CA GLU A 1001 -15.69 43.28 -3.92
C GLU A 1001 -14.47 42.79 -4.69
N ILE A 1002 -13.33 43.47 -4.59
CA ILE A 1002 -12.10 43.04 -5.28
C ILE A 1002 -11.58 41.69 -4.77
N GLN A 1003 -11.62 41.44 -3.46
CA GLN A 1003 -11.20 40.16 -2.87
C GLN A 1003 -12.15 39.05 -3.27
N PHE A 1004 -13.44 39.37 -3.21
CA PHE A 1004 -14.54 38.48 -3.54
C PHE A 1004 -14.54 38.05 -5.01
N GLU A 1005 -14.40 38.99 -5.96
CA GLU A 1005 -14.36 38.69 -7.40
C GLU A 1005 -13.14 37.84 -7.78
N ILE A 1006 -11.97 38.13 -7.21
CA ILE A 1006 -10.76 37.36 -7.51
C ILE A 1006 -10.83 35.95 -6.91
N GLY A 1007 -11.38 35.80 -5.70
CA GLY A 1007 -11.67 34.47 -5.12
C GLY A 1007 -12.66 33.67 -5.99
N HIS A 1008 -13.68 34.34 -6.54
CA HIS A 1008 -14.63 33.75 -7.49
C HIS A 1008 -13.96 33.25 -8.78
N ASN A 1009 -13.08 34.06 -9.39
CA ASN A 1009 -12.41 33.71 -10.65
C ASN A 1009 -11.56 32.43 -10.59
N ALA A 1010 -11.08 32.05 -9.40
CA ALA A 1010 -10.29 30.83 -9.22
C ALA A 1010 -11.07 29.56 -9.61
N ILE A 1011 -12.37 29.48 -9.27
CA ILE A 1011 -13.21 28.34 -9.64
C ILE A 1011 -13.38 28.26 -11.16
N HIS A 1012 -13.60 29.39 -11.83
CA HIS A 1012 -13.69 29.45 -13.28
C HIS A 1012 -12.44 28.86 -13.96
N SER A 1013 -11.26 29.32 -13.54
CA SER A 1013 -10.00 28.85 -14.11
C SER A 1013 -9.74 27.37 -13.84
N TRP A 1014 -9.93 26.93 -12.59
CA TRP A 1014 -9.54 25.58 -12.18
C TRP A 1014 -10.52 24.52 -12.65
N VAL A 1015 -11.83 24.79 -12.70
CA VAL A 1015 -12.82 23.85 -13.25
C VAL A 1015 -12.74 23.77 -14.77
N GLY A 1016 -12.63 24.91 -15.45
CA GLY A 1016 -12.52 24.94 -16.91
C GLY A 1016 -11.19 24.42 -17.43
N GLY A 1017 -10.11 24.67 -16.70
CA GLY A 1017 -8.76 24.26 -17.07
C GLY A 1017 -8.34 24.84 -18.41
N SER A 1018 -7.80 23.98 -19.26
CA SER A 1018 -7.38 24.29 -20.63
C SER A 1018 -8.52 24.21 -21.67
N SER A 1019 -9.77 23.99 -21.24
CA SER A 1019 -10.89 23.89 -22.18
C SER A 1019 -11.25 25.26 -22.81
N PRO A 1020 -11.32 25.35 -24.15
CA PRO A 1020 -11.81 26.54 -24.84
C PRO A 1020 -13.34 26.72 -24.77
N TYR A 1021 -14.09 25.69 -24.37
CA TYR A 1021 -15.56 25.70 -24.26
C TYR A 1021 -16.02 25.44 -22.81
N GLY A 1022 -15.19 25.82 -21.85
CA GLY A 1022 -15.42 25.57 -20.43
C GLY A 1022 -15.54 26.83 -19.60
N MET A 1023 -15.58 26.64 -18.28
CA MET A 1023 -15.72 27.71 -17.30
C MET A 1023 -14.54 28.69 -17.24
N SER A 1024 -13.39 28.34 -17.81
CA SER A 1024 -12.17 29.16 -17.79
C SER A 1024 -12.23 30.31 -18.81
N THR A 1025 -13.24 30.36 -19.68
CA THR A 1025 -13.42 31.40 -20.69
C THR A 1025 -14.62 32.27 -20.37
N LEU A 1026 -14.48 33.60 -20.49
CA LEU A 1026 -15.61 34.52 -20.32
C LEU A 1026 -16.73 34.27 -21.34
N HIS A 1027 -16.37 33.82 -22.54
CA HIS A 1027 -17.29 33.69 -23.67
C HIS A 1027 -18.29 32.55 -23.50
N TYR A 1028 -17.86 31.42 -22.93
CA TYR A 1028 -18.66 30.18 -22.89
C TYR A 1028 -19.02 29.70 -21.48
N THR A 1029 -18.43 30.29 -20.42
CA THR A 1029 -18.63 29.82 -19.05
C THR A 1029 -20.10 29.71 -18.63
N SER A 1030 -20.97 30.63 -19.06
CA SER A 1030 -22.40 30.65 -18.72
C SER A 1030 -23.23 29.52 -19.33
N TYR A 1031 -22.68 28.80 -20.32
CA TYR A 1031 -23.34 27.65 -20.90
C TYR A 1031 -23.15 26.38 -20.06
N ASP A 1032 -22.19 26.36 -19.15
CA ASP A 1032 -21.98 25.20 -18.30
C ASP A 1032 -22.99 25.24 -17.13
N PRO A 1033 -23.82 24.22 -16.89
CA PRO A 1033 -24.76 24.23 -15.76
C PRO A 1033 -24.09 24.47 -14.39
N LEU A 1034 -22.83 24.07 -14.21
CA LEU A 1034 -22.06 24.29 -12.98
C LEU A 1034 -21.80 25.79 -12.71
N PHE A 1035 -21.82 26.63 -13.76
CA PHE A 1035 -21.76 28.09 -13.63
C PHE A 1035 -22.79 28.59 -12.61
N TYR A 1036 -24.02 28.11 -12.69
CA TYR A 1036 -25.12 28.60 -11.87
C TYR A 1036 -25.01 28.14 -10.42
N LEU A 1037 -24.49 26.92 -10.18
CA LEU A 1037 -24.20 26.43 -8.83
C LEU A 1037 -23.10 27.26 -8.16
N HIS A 1038 -22.03 27.54 -8.92
CA HIS A 1038 -20.93 28.38 -8.47
C HIS A 1038 -21.39 29.82 -8.17
N HIS A 1039 -22.23 30.40 -9.03
CA HIS A 1039 -22.77 31.74 -8.83
C HIS A 1039 -23.85 31.83 -7.74
N SER A 1040 -24.56 30.74 -7.47
CA SER A 1040 -25.43 30.63 -6.30
C SER A 1040 -24.61 30.71 -5.00
N ASN A 1041 -23.44 30.06 -4.94
CA ASN A 1041 -22.53 30.20 -3.79
C ASN A 1041 -21.86 31.58 -3.73
N THR A 1042 -21.47 32.13 -4.87
CA THR A 1042 -20.90 33.48 -4.96
C THR A 1042 -21.91 34.50 -4.40
N ASP A 1043 -23.17 34.42 -4.82
CA ASP A 1043 -24.24 35.26 -4.29
C ASP A 1043 -24.53 34.99 -2.78
N ARG A 1044 -24.43 33.74 -2.33
CA ARG A 1044 -24.52 33.37 -0.91
C ARG A 1044 -23.44 34.04 -0.07
N ILE A 1045 -22.17 33.98 -0.49
CA ILE A 1045 -21.05 34.64 0.20
C ILE A 1045 -21.28 36.14 0.32
N TRP A 1046 -21.83 36.78 -0.72
CA TRP A 1046 -22.20 38.19 -0.62
C TRP A 1046 -23.32 38.42 0.41
N SER A 1047 -24.33 37.55 0.46
CA SER A 1047 -25.38 37.60 1.50
C SER A 1047 -24.83 37.37 2.92
N VAL A 1048 -23.82 36.50 3.09
CA VAL A 1048 -23.08 36.33 4.36
C VAL A 1048 -22.38 37.64 4.74
N TRP A 1049 -21.69 38.30 3.79
CA TRP A 1049 -21.09 39.61 4.03
C TRP A 1049 -22.14 40.65 4.43
N GLN A 1050 -23.30 40.70 3.75
CA GLN A 1050 -24.39 41.60 4.13
C GLN A 1050 -24.90 41.34 5.55
N ALA A 1051 -24.99 40.07 5.96
CA ALA A 1051 -25.37 39.69 7.31
C ALA A 1051 -24.30 40.09 8.36
N LEU A 1052 -23.01 39.90 8.06
CA LEU A 1052 -21.90 40.41 8.88
C LEU A 1052 -21.95 41.93 9.02
N GLN A 1053 -22.13 42.67 7.93
CA GLN A 1053 -22.24 44.12 7.96
C GLN A 1053 -23.44 44.58 8.79
N LYS A 1054 -24.58 43.90 8.67
CA LYS A 1054 -25.75 44.14 9.52
C LYS A 1054 -25.44 43.86 10.99
N TYR A 1055 -24.71 42.79 11.31
CA TYR A 1055 -24.27 42.46 12.68
C TYR A 1055 -23.28 43.50 13.23
N ARG A 1056 -22.35 43.99 12.40
CA ARG A 1056 -21.40 45.08 12.70
C ARG A 1056 -22.06 46.46 12.84
N GLY A 1057 -23.34 46.61 12.48
CA GLY A 1057 -24.05 47.89 12.44
C GLY A 1057 -23.64 48.80 11.28
N LEU A 1058 -23.05 48.23 10.23
CA LEU A 1058 -22.61 48.93 9.02
C LEU A 1058 -23.66 48.84 7.90
N PRO A 1059 -23.60 49.72 6.89
CA PRO A 1059 -24.47 49.62 5.72
C PRO A 1059 -24.25 48.30 4.96
N TYR A 1060 -25.34 47.58 4.70
CA TYR A 1060 -25.32 46.27 4.01
C TYR A 1060 -26.17 46.25 2.72
N ASN A 1061 -27.16 47.15 2.61
CA ASN A 1061 -28.04 47.30 1.44
C ASN A 1061 -27.71 48.54 0.59
N THR A 1062 -26.55 49.16 0.84
CA THR A 1062 -26.05 50.34 0.13
C THR A 1062 -24.53 50.34 0.18
N ALA A 1063 -23.86 50.94 -0.79
CA ALA A 1063 -22.43 51.22 -0.74
C ALA A 1063 -22.17 52.73 -0.85
N ASN A 1064 -21.11 53.18 -0.18
CA ASN A 1064 -20.63 54.58 -0.16
C ASN A 1064 -19.59 54.86 -1.28
N CYS A 1065 -19.09 53.82 -1.94
CA CYS A 1065 -18.11 53.89 -3.02
C CYS A 1065 -18.78 53.69 -4.38
N GLU A 1066 -18.19 54.29 -5.44
CA GLU A 1066 -18.60 54.12 -6.84
C GLU A 1066 -20.12 54.31 -7.10
N ILE A 1067 -20.76 55.23 -6.36
CA ILE A 1067 -22.22 55.49 -6.41
C ILE A 1067 -22.72 55.71 -7.85
N ASN A 1068 -21.91 56.39 -8.67
CA ASN A 1068 -22.22 56.68 -10.07
C ASN A 1068 -22.37 55.41 -10.94
N LYS A 1069 -21.70 54.31 -10.59
CA LYS A 1069 -21.84 53.02 -11.28
C LYS A 1069 -23.07 52.27 -10.78
N LEU A 1070 -23.34 52.28 -9.47
CA LEU A 1070 -24.47 51.56 -8.87
C LEU A 1070 -25.85 52.07 -9.30
N VAL A 1071 -25.97 53.35 -9.68
CA VAL A 1071 -27.23 53.92 -10.21
C VAL A 1071 -27.46 53.62 -11.70
N LYS A 1072 -26.44 53.16 -12.43
CA LYS A 1072 -26.59 52.83 -13.85
C LYS A 1072 -27.35 51.51 -14.02
N PRO A 1073 -28.30 51.43 -14.95
CA PRO A 1073 -28.95 50.18 -15.29
C PRO A 1073 -27.96 49.15 -15.87
N LEU A 1074 -28.08 47.92 -15.40
CA LEU A 1074 -27.33 46.73 -15.78
C LEU A 1074 -27.98 46.12 -17.02
N LYS A 1075 -27.26 46.14 -18.14
CA LYS A 1075 -27.68 45.49 -19.38
C LYS A 1075 -27.31 44.00 -19.33
N PRO A 1076 -28.10 43.10 -19.95
CA PRO A 1076 -29.31 43.38 -20.71
C PRO A 1076 -30.60 43.37 -19.87
N PHE A 1077 -30.52 43.26 -18.53
CA PHE A 1077 -31.70 43.14 -17.66
C PHE A 1077 -32.68 44.31 -17.78
N ASN A 1078 -32.17 45.52 -18.01
CA ASN A 1078 -32.99 46.72 -18.17
C ASN A 1078 -33.64 46.86 -19.57
N LEU A 1079 -33.25 46.02 -20.55
CA LEU A 1079 -33.75 46.12 -21.92
C LEU A 1079 -35.18 45.60 -22.01
N ASP A 1080 -35.95 46.13 -22.98
CA ASP A 1080 -37.32 45.68 -23.22
C ASP A 1080 -37.41 44.23 -23.72
N THR A 1081 -36.31 43.71 -24.26
CA THR A 1081 -36.18 42.31 -24.69
C THR A 1081 -36.09 41.34 -23.53
N ASN A 1082 -35.89 41.80 -22.29
CA ASN A 1082 -35.90 40.92 -21.12
C ASN A 1082 -37.34 40.64 -20.68
N PRO A 1083 -37.85 39.41 -20.85
CA PRO A 1083 -39.23 39.06 -20.46
C PRO A 1083 -39.42 38.96 -18.94
N ASN A 1084 -38.34 38.88 -18.15
CA ASN A 1084 -38.43 38.75 -16.70
C ASN A 1084 -38.65 40.12 -16.03
N ALA A 1085 -39.86 40.32 -15.52
CA ALA A 1085 -40.25 41.57 -14.86
C ALA A 1085 -39.46 41.85 -13.57
N VAL A 1086 -39.03 40.82 -12.83
CA VAL A 1086 -38.31 40.96 -11.56
C VAL A 1086 -36.91 41.49 -11.80
N THR A 1087 -36.14 40.86 -12.69
CA THR A 1087 -34.77 41.30 -13.00
C THR A 1087 -34.74 42.66 -13.71
N LYS A 1088 -35.77 42.95 -14.51
CA LYS A 1088 -35.96 44.28 -15.11
C LYS A 1088 -36.23 45.37 -14.07
N ALA A 1089 -37.11 45.12 -13.11
CA ALA A 1089 -37.43 46.05 -12.03
C ALA A 1089 -36.26 46.33 -11.09
N HIS A 1090 -35.35 45.35 -10.93
CA HIS A 1090 -34.19 45.45 -10.05
C HIS A 1090 -32.87 45.65 -10.82
N SER A 1091 -32.94 46.10 -12.07
CA SER A 1091 -31.80 46.21 -12.99
C SER A 1091 -30.77 47.30 -12.63
N THR A 1092 -30.81 47.91 -11.45
CA THR A 1092 -29.74 48.81 -10.98
C THR A 1092 -29.02 48.21 -9.78
N GLY A 1093 -27.78 48.63 -9.53
CA GLY A 1093 -27.04 48.22 -8.33
C GLY A 1093 -27.81 48.58 -7.04
N ALA A 1094 -28.36 49.80 -6.97
CA ALA A 1094 -29.13 50.27 -5.82
C ALA A 1094 -30.38 49.41 -5.50
N THR A 1095 -31.02 48.84 -6.53
CA THR A 1095 -32.23 48.02 -6.34
C THR A 1095 -31.93 46.54 -6.09
N SER A 1096 -30.77 46.04 -6.51
CA SER A 1096 -30.42 44.61 -6.44
C SER A 1096 -29.67 44.20 -5.16
N PHE A 1097 -29.30 45.16 -4.29
CA PHE A 1097 -28.66 44.86 -3.01
C PHE A 1097 -29.51 43.98 -2.09
N ASP A 1098 -30.82 44.21 -2.02
CA ASP A 1098 -31.71 43.49 -1.12
C ASP A 1098 -32.28 42.25 -1.82
N TYR A 1099 -31.61 41.10 -1.64
CA TYR A 1099 -31.99 39.85 -2.32
C TYR A 1099 -33.38 39.34 -1.91
N HIS A 1100 -33.88 39.68 -0.73
CA HIS A 1100 -35.24 39.33 -0.32
C HIS A 1100 -36.31 39.95 -1.24
N LYS A 1101 -36.02 41.11 -1.87
CA LYS A 1101 -36.93 41.72 -2.86
C LYS A 1101 -36.98 40.98 -4.19
N LEU A 1102 -35.99 40.11 -4.45
CA LEU A 1102 -35.96 39.24 -5.61
C LEU A 1102 -36.75 37.93 -5.37
N GLY A 1103 -37.23 37.68 -4.14
CA GLY A 1103 -38.11 36.54 -3.85
C GLY A 1103 -37.40 35.20 -3.64
N TYR A 1104 -36.13 35.22 -3.25
CA TYR A 1104 -35.41 34.02 -2.81
C TYR A 1104 -34.71 34.26 -1.46
N ASP A 1105 -34.37 33.16 -0.79
CA ASP A 1105 -33.55 33.13 0.43
C ASP A 1105 -32.61 31.90 0.38
N TYR A 1106 -31.67 31.83 1.31
CA TYR A 1106 -30.79 30.68 1.51
C TYR A 1106 -31.29 29.85 2.70
N ASP A 1107 -31.06 28.54 2.65
CA ASP A 1107 -31.33 27.62 3.77
C ASP A 1107 -30.68 28.11 5.07
N ASN A 1108 -29.42 28.53 5.00
CA ASN A 1108 -28.68 29.23 6.05
C ASN A 1108 -27.59 30.14 5.47
N LEU A 1109 -27.03 31.00 6.33
CA LEU A 1109 -25.90 31.88 6.03
C LEU A 1109 -24.67 31.54 6.89
N ASN A 1110 -24.58 30.29 7.38
CA ASN A 1110 -23.46 29.85 8.21
C ASN A 1110 -22.24 29.63 7.32
N PHE A 1111 -21.06 30.10 7.73
CA PHE A 1111 -19.83 29.92 6.97
C PHE A 1111 -18.96 28.89 7.70
N HIS A 1112 -18.72 27.72 7.08
CA HIS A 1112 -17.98 26.61 7.73
C HIS A 1112 -18.60 26.21 9.09
N GLY A 1113 -19.94 26.13 9.16
CA GLY A 1113 -20.68 25.81 10.39
C GLY A 1113 -20.79 26.97 11.39
N MET A 1114 -20.02 28.05 11.25
CA MET A 1114 -20.08 29.21 12.13
C MET A 1114 -21.29 30.09 11.79
N THR A 1115 -22.05 30.45 12.82
CA THR A 1115 -23.07 31.50 12.72
C THR A 1115 -22.41 32.87 12.49
N ILE A 1116 -23.18 33.86 12.04
CA ILE A 1116 -22.66 35.22 11.76
C ILE A 1116 -21.91 35.85 12.97
N PRO A 1117 -22.39 35.74 14.23
CA PRO A 1117 -21.63 36.21 15.39
C PRO A 1117 -20.31 35.46 15.61
N GLU A 1118 -20.30 34.13 15.50
CA GLU A 1118 -19.10 33.30 15.65
C GLU A 1118 -18.09 33.60 14.56
N LEU A 1119 -18.56 33.78 13.31
CA LEU A 1119 -17.73 34.18 12.18
C LEU A 1119 -17.07 35.55 12.44
N GLU A 1120 -17.79 36.53 12.99
CA GLU A 1120 -17.19 37.83 13.32
C GLU A 1120 -16.10 37.71 14.40
N GLU A 1121 -16.30 36.86 15.41
CA GLU A 1121 -15.29 36.57 16.43
C GLU A 1121 -14.06 35.90 15.82
N HIS A 1122 -14.27 34.88 14.97
CA HIS A 1122 -13.22 34.20 14.24
C HIS A 1122 -12.42 35.12 13.31
N LEU A 1123 -13.10 36.01 12.56
CA LEU A 1123 -12.43 37.01 11.72
C LEU A 1123 -11.62 38.01 12.55
N LYS A 1124 -12.06 38.35 13.76
CA LYS A 1124 -11.26 39.16 14.69
C LYS A 1124 -10.05 38.39 15.19
N GLU A 1125 -10.17 37.12 15.53
CA GLU A 1125 -9.04 36.28 15.93
C GLU A 1125 -7.93 36.26 14.86
N ILE A 1126 -8.28 36.10 13.58
CA ILE A 1126 -7.32 36.18 12.46
C ILE A 1126 -6.60 37.53 12.43
N GLN A 1127 -7.26 38.62 12.85
CA GLN A 1127 -6.70 39.97 12.89
C GLN A 1127 -5.81 40.26 14.12
N HIS A 1128 -5.62 39.30 15.04
CA HIS A 1128 -4.75 39.47 16.22
C HIS A 1128 -3.26 39.28 15.92
N GLU A 1129 -2.88 38.78 14.74
CA GLU A 1129 -1.48 38.67 14.30
C GLU A 1129 -1.14 39.76 13.28
N ASP A 1130 0.14 40.18 13.29
CA ASP A 1130 0.70 40.99 12.21
C ASP A 1130 0.70 40.17 10.91
N ARG A 1131 0.16 40.74 9.83
CA ARG A 1131 0.11 40.11 8.51
C ARG A 1131 0.74 40.98 7.44
N VAL A 1132 1.46 40.36 6.53
CA VAL A 1132 2.07 41.01 5.38
C VAL A 1132 1.33 40.59 4.12
N PHE A 1133 0.93 41.58 3.31
CA PHE A 1133 0.17 41.38 2.08
C PHE A 1133 0.95 41.84 0.85
N ALA A 1134 0.87 41.08 -0.24
CA ALA A 1134 1.23 41.54 -1.57
C ALA A 1134 -0.02 42.09 -2.26
N GLY A 1135 0.01 43.34 -2.73
CA GLY A 1135 -1.09 43.97 -3.44
C GLY A 1135 -0.83 44.14 -4.93
N PHE A 1136 -1.77 43.70 -5.74
CA PHE A 1136 -1.71 43.70 -7.20
C PHE A 1136 -2.73 44.67 -7.78
N LEU A 1137 -2.28 45.56 -8.68
CA LEU A 1137 -3.18 46.42 -9.45
C LEU A 1137 -3.62 45.67 -10.72
N LEU A 1138 -4.87 45.22 -10.74
CA LEU A 1138 -5.42 44.40 -11.83
C LEU A 1138 -6.25 45.26 -12.79
N ARG A 1139 -6.17 44.91 -14.08
CA ARG A 1139 -6.85 45.55 -15.20
C ARG A 1139 -7.11 44.54 -16.30
N THR A 1140 -7.97 44.89 -17.25
CA THR A 1140 -8.21 44.07 -18.44
C THR A 1140 -6.92 43.67 -19.17
N ILE A 1141 -6.78 42.37 -19.44
CA ILE A 1141 -5.68 41.78 -20.22
C ILE A 1141 -6.17 41.11 -21.52
N GLY A 1142 -7.48 41.00 -21.74
CA GLY A 1142 -8.10 40.51 -22.98
C GLY A 1142 -8.19 38.98 -23.08
N GLN A 1143 -7.84 38.25 -22.03
CA GLN A 1143 -7.93 36.79 -21.94
C GLN A 1143 -7.90 36.35 -20.48
N SER A 1144 -8.36 35.12 -20.21
CA SER A 1144 -8.18 34.53 -18.88
C SER A 1144 -6.74 34.10 -18.64
N ALA A 1145 -6.25 34.28 -17.41
CA ALA A 1145 -4.91 33.88 -17.03
C ALA A 1145 -4.80 33.57 -15.53
N ASP A 1146 -3.90 32.66 -15.20
CA ASP A 1146 -3.47 32.40 -13.82
C ASP A 1146 -2.18 33.13 -13.53
N VAL A 1147 -2.12 33.73 -12.35
CA VAL A 1147 -0.96 34.46 -11.87
C VAL A 1147 -0.41 33.71 -10.68
N ASN A 1148 0.78 33.13 -10.84
CA ASN A 1148 1.54 32.53 -9.76
C ASN A 1148 2.67 33.48 -9.38
N PHE A 1149 2.98 33.59 -8.10
CA PHE A 1149 4.11 34.38 -7.66
C PHE A 1149 4.88 33.72 -6.52
N ASP A 1150 6.19 33.91 -6.54
CA ASP A 1150 7.12 33.39 -5.54
C ASP A 1150 7.71 34.54 -4.74
N VAL A 1151 7.88 34.33 -3.43
CA VAL A 1151 8.64 35.22 -2.56
C VAL A 1151 10.08 34.70 -2.53
N CYS A 1152 11.06 35.55 -2.82
CA CYS A 1152 12.46 35.17 -2.93
C CYS A 1152 13.36 36.01 -2.03
N THR A 1153 14.30 35.36 -1.35
CA THR A 1153 15.41 36.04 -0.66
C THR A 1153 16.39 36.62 -1.70
N LYS A 1154 17.24 37.56 -1.26
CA LYS A 1154 18.32 38.11 -2.11
C LYS A 1154 19.32 37.06 -2.60
N ASP A 1155 19.49 35.96 -1.85
CA ASP A 1155 20.41 34.87 -2.19
C ASP A 1155 19.82 33.90 -3.24
N GLY A 1156 18.55 34.09 -3.63
CA GLY A 1156 17.88 33.35 -4.68
C GLY A 1156 17.04 32.16 -4.21
N GLU A 1157 16.94 31.93 -2.91
CA GLU A 1157 15.99 30.96 -2.33
C GLU A 1157 14.58 31.51 -2.47
N CYS A 1158 13.69 30.77 -3.11
CA CYS A 1158 12.31 31.18 -3.36
C CYS A 1158 11.35 30.17 -2.74
N THR A 1159 10.24 30.66 -2.19
CA THR A 1159 9.09 29.84 -1.79
C THR A 1159 7.86 30.32 -2.52
N PHE A 1160 6.91 29.42 -2.75
CA PHE A 1160 5.64 29.78 -3.37
C PHE A 1160 4.92 30.83 -2.51
N GLY A 1161 4.64 31.98 -3.12
CA GLY A 1161 3.96 33.10 -2.46
C GLY A 1161 2.45 32.94 -2.51
N GLY A 1162 1.93 32.55 -3.67
CA GLY A 1162 0.50 32.35 -3.87
C GLY A 1162 0.09 32.34 -5.33
N THR A 1163 -1.22 32.22 -5.54
CA THR A 1163 -1.83 32.22 -6.87
C THR A 1163 -3.16 32.97 -6.86
N PHE A 1164 -3.51 33.59 -7.98
CA PHE A 1164 -4.85 34.13 -8.23
C PHE A 1164 -5.17 34.08 -9.72
N CYS A 1165 -6.46 34.14 -10.05
CA CYS A 1165 -6.94 33.96 -11.42
C CYS A 1165 -7.64 35.22 -11.91
N ILE A 1166 -7.44 35.54 -13.20
CA ILE A 1166 -8.14 36.60 -13.92
C ILE A 1166 -9.04 35.92 -14.94
N LEU A 1167 -10.35 36.18 -14.88
CA LEU A 1167 -11.31 35.77 -15.91
C LEU A 1167 -11.41 36.89 -16.95
N GLY A 1168 -11.29 36.55 -18.23
CA GLY A 1168 -11.32 37.55 -19.30
C GLY A 1168 -11.55 36.96 -20.69
N GLY A 1169 -11.60 37.83 -21.69
CA GLY A 1169 -11.84 37.44 -23.08
C GLY A 1169 -11.72 38.62 -24.05
N GLU A 1170 -11.58 38.33 -25.34
CA GLU A 1170 -11.26 39.34 -26.35
C GLU A 1170 -12.30 40.48 -26.46
N HIS A 1171 -13.58 40.19 -26.17
CA HIS A 1171 -14.69 41.13 -26.29
C HIS A 1171 -15.25 41.61 -24.94
N GLU A 1172 -14.45 41.49 -23.88
CA GLU A 1172 -14.82 41.96 -22.55
C GLU A 1172 -14.89 43.49 -22.47
N MET A 1173 -15.67 44.01 -21.51
CA MET A 1173 -15.67 45.44 -21.22
C MET A 1173 -14.34 45.82 -20.56
N PHE A 1174 -13.71 46.92 -20.98
CA PHE A 1174 -12.51 47.39 -20.30
C PHE A 1174 -12.81 47.77 -18.83
N TRP A 1175 -12.01 47.24 -17.92
CA TRP A 1175 -12.09 47.41 -16.48
C TRP A 1175 -10.68 47.59 -15.87
N ALA A 1176 -10.65 48.27 -14.74
CA ALA A 1176 -9.49 48.40 -13.88
C ALA A 1176 -10.03 48.64 -12.47
N PHE A 1177 -9.55 47.85 -11.51
CA PHE A 1177 -9.94 48.08 -10.12
C PHE A 1177 -9.38 49.42 -9.64
N ASP A 1178 -10.13 50.09 -8.78
CA ASP A 1178 -9.73 51.35 -8.16
C ASP A 1178 -8.79 51.15 -6.95
N ARG A 1179 -8.70 49.91 -6.44
CA ARG A 1179 -7.88 49.48 -5.30
C ARG A 1179 -7.02 48.25 -5.66
N PRO A 1180 -5.93 47.96 -4.93
CA PRO A 1180 -5.13 46.76 -5.15
C PRO A 1180 -5.76 45.51 -4.53
N PHE A 1181 -5.70 44.38 -5.24
CA PHE A 1181 -6.03 43.06 -4.72
C PHE A 1181 -4.91 42.60 -3.78
N LYS A 1182 -5.21 42.46 -2.48
CA LYS A 1182 -4.28 42.04 -1.43
C LYS A 1182 -4.27 40.51 -1.28
N TYR A 1183 -3.10 39.92 -1.21
CA TYR A 1183 -2.89 38.49 -0.93
C TYR A 1183 -1.95 38.33 0.27
N ASP A 1184 -2.30 37.50 1.25
CA ASP A 1184 -1.51 37.28 2.47
C ASP A 1184 -0.27 36.40 2.19
N ILE A 1185 0.93 36.97 2.36
CA ILE A 1185 2.22 36.30 2.15
C ILE A 1185 2.95 36.01 3.47
N THR A 1186 2.30 36.21 4.61
CA THR A 1186 2.91 36.05 5.94
C THR A 1186 3.49 34.65 6.15
N THR A 1187 2.82 33.62 5.64
CA THR A 1187 3.30 32.22 5.76
C THR A 1187 4.57 32.01 4.93
N SER A 1188 4.63 32.56 3.72
CA SER A 1188 5.82 32.48 2.85
C SER A 1188 7.02 33.21 3.47
N LEU A 1189 6.81 34.36 4.09
CA LEU A 1189 7.86 35.07 4.83
C LEU A 1189 8.34 34.28 6.05
N LYS A 1190 7.42 33.74 6.86
CA LYS A 1190 7.77 32.86 8.00
C LYS A 1190 8.57 31.63 7.54
N HIS A 1191 8.24 31.03 6.39
CA HIS A 1191 8.96 29.88 5.82
C HIS A 1191 10.41 30.25 5.43
N LEU A 1192 10.60 31.40 4.79
CA LEU A 1192 11.92 31.94 4.44
C LEU A 1192 12.64 32.61 5.62
N ARG A 1193 12.03 32.63 6.81
CA ARG A 1193 12.53 33.32 8.00
C ARG A 1193 12.82 34.80 7.76
N LEU A 1194 11.96 35.44 6.97
CA LEU A 1194 11.99 36.86 6.69
C LEU A 1194 10.95 37.58 7.56
N ASP A 1195 11.32 38.76 8.05
CA ASP A 1195 10.39 39.71 8.64
C ASP A 1195 9.89 40.69 7.58
N ALA A 1196 8.81 41.43 7.89
CA ALA A 1196 8.27 42.48 7.01
C ALA A 1196 9.28 43.62 6.68
N HIS A 1197 10.38 43.68 7.42
CA HIS A 1197 11.44 44.69 7.28
C HIS A 1197 12.62 44.21 6.43
N ASP A 1198 12.70 42.90 6.17
CA ASP A 1198 13.77 42.34 5.34
C ASP A 1198 13.50 42.61 3.86
N ASP A 1199 14.57 42.76 3.08
CA ASP A 1199 14.43 42.93 1.63
C ASP A 1199 14.22 41.57 0.96
N PHE A 1200 13.10 41.42 0.25
CA PHE A 1200 12.78 40.26 -0.57
C PHE A 1200 12.15 40.70 -1.90
N ASP A 1201 12.25 39.84 -2.91
CA ASP A 1201 11.64 40.06 -4.23
C ASP A 1201 10.40 39.19 -4.40
N ILE A 1202 9.38 39.71 -5.09
CA ILE A 1202 8.21 38.93 -5.51
C ILE A 1202 8.31 38.70 -7.01
N LYS A 1203 8.56 37.46 -7.43
CA LYS A 1203 8.64 37.07 -8.85
C LYS A 1203 7.28 36.59 -9.32
N VAL A 1204 6.72 37.25 -10.32
CA VAL A 1204 5.39 36.95 -10.86
C VAL A 1204 5.51 36.23 -12.21
N THR A 1205 4.73 35.18 -12.38
CA THR A 1205 4.56 34.42 -13.62
C THR A 1205 3.08 34.40 -14.00
N ILE A 1206 2.75 34.88 -15.18
CA ILE A 1206 1.39 34.91 -15.71
C ILE A 1206 1.25 33.83 -16.78
N LYS A 1207 0.28 32.93 -16.67
CA LYS A 1207 0.05 31.83 -17.61
C LYS A 1207 -1.37 31.91 -18.16
N GLY A 1208 -1.52 31.93 -19.49
CA GLY A 1208 -2.82 31.85 -20.14
C GLY A 1208 -3.48 30.48 -19.93
N ILE A 1209 -4.78 30.39 -20.16
CA ILE A 1209 -5.53 29.11 -20.11
C ILE A 1209 -5.02 28.08 -21.14
N ASP A 1210 -4.40 28.54 -22.22
CA ASP A 1210 -3.73 27.73 -23.26
C ASP A 1210 -2.38 27.16 -22.80
N GLY A 1211 -1.90 27.57 -21.63
CA GLY A 1211 -0.63 27.17 -21.05
C GLY A 1211 0.57 28.04 -21.42
N HIS A 1212 0.41 29.04 -22.28
CA HIS A 1212 1.50 29.94 -22.66
C HIS A 1212 1.78 30.99 -21.57
N VAL A 1213 3.07 31.23 -21.29
CA VAL A 1213 3.50 32.27 -20.34
C VAL A 1213 3.35 33.64 -21.00
N LEU A 1214 2.53 34.49 -20.38
CA LEU A 1214 2.26 35.85 -20.82
C LEU A 1214 3.34 36.81 -20.31
N SER A 1215 3.49 37.94 -21.00
CA SER A 1215 4.48 38.95 -20.63
C SER A 1215 4.11 39.65 -19.32
N ASN A 1216 5.08 39.78 -18.41
CA ASN A 1216 4.91 40.49 -17.14
C ASN A 1216 4.48 41.97 -17.28
N LYS A 1217 4.50 42.55 -18.49
CA LYS A 1217 3.96 43.90 -18.77
C LYS A 1217 2.47 44.06 -18.46
N TYR A 1218 1.72 42.95 -18.39
CA TYR A 1218 0.28 42.99 -18.12
C TYR A 1218 -0.02 43.43 -16.69
N LEU A 1219 0.87 43.13 -15.73
CA LEU A 1219 0.74 43.50 -14.33
C LEU A 1219 1.84 44.50 -13.92
N SER A 1220 1.46 45.49 -13.10
CA SER A 1220 2.45 46.32 -12.41
C SER A 1220 3.15 45.49 -11.31
N PRO A 1221 4.39 45.83 -10.91
CA PRO A 1221 5.02 45.19 -9.76
C PRO A 1221 4.13 45.25 -8.51
N PRO A 1222 4.03 44.15 -7.73
CA PRO A 1222 3.21 44.12 -6.54
C PRO A 1222 3.75 45.07 -5.46
N THR A 1223 2.85 45.65 -4.68
CA THR A 1223 3.19 46.49 -3.52
C THR A 1223 3.08 45.67 -2.25
N VAL A 1224 4.03 45.77 -1.32
CA VAL A 1224 3.96 45.06 -0.03
C VAL A 1224 3.31 45.96 1.03
N PHE A 1225 2.35 45.43 1.78
CA PHE A 1225 1.64 46.12 2.85
C PHE A 1225 1.80 45.35 4.16
N LEU A 1226 2.07 46.04 5.27
CA LEU A 1226 2.01 45.49 6.62
C LEU A 1226 0.68 45.89 7.27
N ALA A 1227 -0.09 44.91 7.72
CA ALA A 1227 -1.27 45.11 8.53
C ALA A 1227 -0.95 44.68 9.98
N PRO A 1228 -0.78 45.63 10.91
CA PRO A 1228 -0.49 45.31 12.30
C PRO A 1228 -1.69 44.64 12.99
N ALA A 1229 -1.39 43.82 14.00
CA ALA A 1229 -2.35 43.19 14.89
C ALA A 1229 -3.32 44.21 15.48
N LYS A 1230 -4.62 43.93 15.37
CA LYS A 1230 -5.65 44.74 16.03
C LYS A 1230 -5.81 44.26 17.47
N THR A 1231 -5.37 45.06 18.44
CA THR A 1231 -5.67 44.82 19.86
C THR A 1231 -7.14 45.11 20.14
N THR A 1232 -7.92 44.12 20.55
CA THR A 1232 -9.27 44.34 21.11
C THR A 1232 -9.15 45.07 22.45
N HIS A 1233 -9.74 46.26 22.54
CA HIS A 1233 -10.07 46.91 23.81
C HIS A 1233 -11.50 46.60 24.22
#